data_AF-A0A5M8B917-F1
#
_entry.id   AF-A0A5M8B917-F1
#
_cell.length_a   1.000
_cell.length_b   1.000
_cell.length_c   1.000
_cell.angle_alpha   90.00
_cell.angle_beta   90.00
_cell.angle_gamma   90.00
#
_symmetry.space_group_name_H-M   'P 1'
#
loop_
_entity.id
_entity.type
_entity.pdbx_description
1 polymer ?
#
loop_
_entity_poly.entity_id
_entity_poly.type
_entity_poly.pdbx_seq_one_letter_code
_entity_poly.pdbx_strand_id
1 'polypeptide(L)'
;MSGGKGSKSVTVGYRYYAGMHLTLCHGPVDSLNKIVVGERTAWSGSMTSSGQITINQPDLFGGDDREGGIVGAVDLVMGNAADGQNDYLVAKLGTNVPAFRGVVSLVLRQPQLSAMNPYIKPWSAELTRIIRRSDGSPQWYSDKAAIAGDMNPAHIIYECLTDRTWGRGYSSAEIDDASFRAAADTLYAENFGLSILWDQQQDIEAFIERILQHIDGSIYVSPRTGLFTLKLTRDDYDPATLLELNQTNVIRLESFERTLPEELINQVTLSYHDRTTDKSVSISVQDIAGIERSLGEIKDAKVSYEGVANGALAARLAMRDLRQLSSTLAKITLVANRTAASLNIGDVFRLSWPELRIEQLILRVAQISYGTLADGRVRITCVEDVFGLPDAVYLAPAESGWVDPRQAPIAANFVSVSELPYWTIVHELTGESAAAQAEIDPNGGFLSVSAVRPSDAAINYAVLTRQGSAAFEKIGVGDFIPSCVLANDIGQTETVLNVLYGVDLDLVTLNTYAQVGSELVAVNAVNVAAGTVTVDRGVLDTVPAKHSAGARLYFVEDGQFYNTSQYLSGEMVQTKVLPATGMGVLAEASAPTISYTFAKRQIRPYPPGKFRVNNLDYSVSYITGEVTVSWAHRSRVLQTAYLVAQGEANIGPEPGTTYTVRIYGEAGTLKHTETGLTGTSWTYPMATEIAESGLNRPHEKLTVKVEAVRDGHISWQAQQIDIPECRGYGMFYGASYGE
;
A
#
# COMPACT_ATOMS: atom_id res chain seq x y z
N MET A 1 -35.62 49.39 27.45
CA MET A 1 -34.30 48.94 27.88
C MET A 1 -34.35 47.44 28.14
N SER A 2 -33.65 46.63 27.36
CA SER A 2 -33.37 45.23 27.67
C SER A 2 -31.87 45.05 27.48
N GLY A 3 -31.15 44.87 28.59
CA GLY A 3 -29.70 44.79 28.63
C GLY A 3 -29.21 43.39 28.26
N GLY A 4 -28.34 43.31 27.25
CA GLY A 4 -27.62 42.09 26.90
C GLY A 4 -26.64 41.69 28.00
N LYS A 5 -26.82 40.49 28.57
CA LYS A 5 -25.82 39.84 29.43
C LYS A 5 -24.67 39.36 28.55
N GLY A 6 -23.48 39.92 28.76
CA GLY A 6 -22.23 39.43 28.15
C GLY A 6 -21.94 37.98 28.57
N SER A 7 -21.51 37.16 27.61
CA SER A 7 -21.08 35.79 27.83
C SER A 7 -19.82 35.76 28.70
N LYS A 8 -19.84 34.96 29.77
CA LYS A 8 -18.65 34.70 30.59
C LYS A 8 -17.77 33.69 29.86
N SER A 9 -16.51 34.03 29.60
CA SER A 9 -15.51 33.07 29.14
C SER A 9 -15.24 32.03 30.23
N VAL A 10 -15.42 30.74 29.91
CA VAL A 10 -15.10 29.62 30.80
C VAL A 10 -13.80 29.00 30.32
N THR A 11 -12.83 28.83 31.23
CA THR A 11 -11.62 28.05 30.95
C THR A 11 -11.99 26.58 30.81
N VAL A 12 -11.84 26.04 29.60
CA VAL A 12 -12.11 24.62 29.29
C VAL A 12 -10.89 23.72 29.51
N GLY A 13 -9.69 24.30 29.59
CA GLY A 13 -8.46 23.63 30.01
C GLY A 13 -7.20 24.46 29.75
N TYR A 14 -6.03 23.84 29.82
CA TYR A 14 -4.72 24.50 29.74
C TYR A 14 -3.80 23.87 28.70
N ARG A 15 -2.87 24.66 28.18
CA ARG A 15 -1.71 24.18 27.40
C ARG A 15 -0.48 24.19 28.30
N TYR A 16 0.32 23.12 28.22
CA TYR A 16 1.51 22.93 29.05
C TYR A 16 2.76 23.12 28.23
N TYR A 17 3.73 23.84 28.81
CA TYR A 17 5.00 24.19 28.18
C TYR A 17 6.13 23.85 29.14
N ALA A 18 7.19 23.21 28.66
CA ALA A 18 8.38 22.99 29.46
C ALA A 18 9.65 23.05 28.60
N GLY A 19 10.71 23.62 29.18
CA GLY A 19 12.04 23.56 28.60
C GLY A 19 12.75 22.31 29.06
N MET A 20 13.44 21.62 28.14
CA MET A 20 14.14 20.38 28.43
C MET A 20 15.46 20.32 27.67
N HIS A 21 16.46 19.66 28.24
CA HIS A 21 17.70 19.30 27.55
C HIS A 21 17.78 17.77 27.53
N LEU A 22 17.64 17.19 26.33
CA LEU A 22 17.58 15.76 26.09
C LEU A 22 18.87 15.33 25.39
N THR A 23 19.74 14.60 26.07
CA THR A 23 20.93 14.00 25.45
C THR A 23 20.53 12.69 24.76
N LEU A 24 20.96 12.51 23.50
CA LEU A 24 20.58 11.37 22.68
C LEU A 24 21.68 10.30 22.63
N CYS A 25 22.87 10.66 22.19
CA CYS A 25 24.00 9.74 22.03
C CYS A 25 25.33 10.51 21.95
N HIS A 26 26.45 9.78 21.87
CA HIS A 26 27.74 10.38 21.52
C HIS A 26 27.72 10.97 20.11
N GLY A 27 28.28 12.16 19.96
CA GLY A 27 28.23 12.94 18.73
C GLY A 27 29.54 13.66 18.43
N PRO A 28 29.73 14.11 17.18
CA PRO A 28 28.65 14.38 16.23
C PRO A 28 28.12 13.14 15.48
N VAL A 29 26.88 13.26 15.01
CA VAL A 29 26.23 12.30 14.09
C VAL A 29 26.19 12.91 12.69
N ASP A 30 25.83 12.11 11.69
CA ASP A 30 25.71 12.60 10.31
C ASP A 30 24.44 13.40 10.10
N SER A 31 23.32 12.92 10.65
CA SER A 31 22.05 13.64 10.59
C SER A 31 21.07 13.25 11.70
N LEU A 32 20.23 14.22 12.07
CA LEU A 32 18.93 13.97 12.69
C LEU A 32 17.88 13.88 11.58
N ASN A 33 17.15 12.77 11.55
CA ASN A 33 16.17 12.47 10.50
C ASN A 33 14.73 12.66 10.97
N LYS A 34 14.47 12.39 12.25
CA LYS A 34 13.11 12.35 12.81
C LYS A 34 13.12 12.70 14.29
N ILE A 35 12.09 13.41 14.74
CA ILE A 35 11.73 13.55 16.16
C ILE A 35 10.36 12.92 16.33
N VAL A 36 10.26 11.96 17.24
CA VAL A 36 9.03 11.22 17.55
C VAL A 36 8.60 11.56 18.97
N VAL A 37 7.31 11.86 19.14
CA VAL A 37 6.71 12.16 20.44
C VAL A 37 5.46 11.32 20.60
N GLY A 38 5.43 10.47 21.64
CA GLY A 38 4.30 9.56 21.91
C GLY A 38 3.91 8.72 20.70
N GLU A 39 4.89 8.07 20.05
CA GLU A 39 4.73 7.24 18.85
C GLU A 39 4.27 7.97 17.58
N ARG A 40 4.28 9.32 17.59
CA ARG A 40 3.92 10.13 16.41
C ARG A 40 5.09 11.00 15.97
N THR A 41 5.28 11.11 14.67
CA THR A 41 6.30 12.00 14.08
C THR A 41 5.94 13.46 14.35
N ALA A 42 6.68 14.12 15.24
CA ALA A 42 6.53 15.55 15.47
C ALA A 42 7.31 16.37 14.42
N TRP A 43 8.43 15.83 13.95
CA TRP A 43 9.25 16.45 12.91
C TRP A 43 9.98 15.39 12.09
N SER A 44 10.16 15.65 10.81
CA SER A 44 11.02 14.87 9.90
C SER A 44 11.79 15.82 8.98
N GLY A 45 13.00 15.41 8.60
CA GLY A 45 13.88 16.19 7.75
C GLY A 45 15.27 15.57 7.67
N SER A 46 16.28 16.36 7.29
CA SER A 46 17.68 15.94 7.39
C SER A 46 18.50 17.12 7.90
N MET A 47 18.78 17.12 9.20
CA MET A 47 19.64 18.13 9.80
C MET A 47 21.04 17.58 10.03
N THR A 48 22.00 18.12 9.30
CA THR A 48 23.40 17.66 9.29
C THR A 48 24.35 18.55 10.10
N SER A 49 23.82 19.58 10.78
CA SER A 49 24.58 20.51 11.62
C SER A 49 23.73 21.03 12.78
N SER A 50 24.39 21.55 13.82
CA SER A 50 23.72 22.20 14.96
C SER A 50 22.86 23.37 14.47
N GLY A 51 21.64 23.49 14.99
CA GLY A 51 20.71 24.53 14.53
C GLY A 51 19.34 24.41 15.18
N GLN A 52 18.43 25.34 14.86
CA GLN A 52 17.09 25.37 15.42
C GLN A 52 16.06 24.76 14.48
N ILE A 53 15.20 23.91 15.04
CA ILE A 53 14.02 23.33 14.43
C ILE A 53 12.81 24.06 14.97
N THR A 54 11.89 24.45 14.09
CA THR A 54 10.55 24.89 14.50
C THR A 54 9.58 23.75 14.26
N ILE A 55 8.97 23.24 15.33
CA ILE A 55 7.90 22.25 15.26
C ILE A 55 6.57 23.00 15.33
N ASN A 56 5.67 22.78 14.38
CA ASN A 56 4.33 23.35 14.37
C ASN A 56 3.29 22.27 14.05
N GLN A 57 3.05 21.40 15.02
CA GLN A 57 2.09 20.30 14.94
C GLN A 57 1.06 20.42 16.07
N PRO A 58 0.18 21.44 16.05
CA PRO A 58 -0.78 21.70 17.14
C PRO A 58 -1.80 20.56 17.34
N ASP A 59 -2.08 19.80 16.27
CA ASP A 59 -3.06 18.73 16.28
C ASP A 59 -2.44 17.33 16.35
N LEU A 60 -1.14 17.22 16.70
CA LEU A 60 -0.40 15.96 16.70
C LEU A 60 -1.12 14.86 17.51
N PHE A 61 -1.81 15.24 18.59
CA PHE A 61 -2.60 14.37 19.45
C PHE A 61 -4.11 14.74 19.46
N GLY A 62 -4.60 15.26 18.34
CA GLY A 62 -6.02 15.55 18.12
C GLY A 62 -6.48 16.95 18.54
N GLY A 63 -5.55 17.90 18.67
CA GLY A 63 -5.85 19.32 18.86
C GLY A 63 -6.32 19.69 20.26
N ASP A 64 -6.76 20.94 20.43
CA ASP A 64 -7.19 21.46 21.74
C ASP A 64 -8.44 20.76 22.30
N ASP A 65 -9.22 20.08 21.45
CA ASP A 65 -10.34 19.24 21.86
C ASP A 65 -9.90 17.90 22.47
N ARG A 66 -8.60 17.56 22.38
CA ARG A 66 -7.98 16.37 22.95
C ARG A 66 -6.70 16.72 23.72
N GLU A 67 -5.54 16.20 23.30
CA GLU A 67 -4.28 16.34 24.02
C GLU A 67 -3.32 17.37 23.38
N GLY A 68 -3.80 18.15 22.42
CA GLY A 68 -3.02 19.16 21.70
C GLY A 68 -1.96 18.55 20.79
N GLY A 69 -0.76 19.12 20.83
CA GLY A 69 0.36 18.74 20.00
C GLY A 69 1.63 19.49 20.37
N ILE A 70 2.65 19.42 19.49
CA ILE A 70 3.97 19.99 19.74
C ILE A 70 4.13 21.26 18.92
N VAL A 71 4.33 22.39 19.60
CA VAL A 71 4.49 23.70 18.96
C VAL A 71 5.59 24.49 19.65
N GLY A 72 6.66 24.82 18.91
CA GLY A 72 7.74 25.66 19.40
C GLY A 72 9.11 25.27 18.85
N ALA A 73 10.14 25.93 19.36
CA ALA A 73 11.51 25.74 18.90
C ALA A 73 12.24 24.64 19.68
N VAL A 74 13.02 23.83 18.96
CA VAL A 74 13.90 22.79 19.47
C VAL A 74 15.26 22.98 18.81
N ASP A 75 16.31 23.20 19.60
CA ASP A 75 17.67 23.27 19.04
C ASP A 75 18.29 21.87 19.00
N LEU A 76 18.80 21.48 17.84
CA LEU A 76 19.72 20.37 17.68
C LEU A 76 21.14 20.86 18.00
N VAL A 77 21.80 20.20 18.92
CA VAL A 77 23.21 20.41 19.25
C VAL A 77 23.95 19.13 18.88
N MET A 78 24.85 19.20 17.89
CA MET A 78 25.63 18.04 17.44
C MET A 78 26.79 17.69 18.38
N GLY A 79 27.25 18.66 19.19
CA GLY A 79 28.32 18.46 20.16
C GLY A 79 29.72 18.56 19.54
N ASN A 80 29.90 19.32 18.46
CA ASN A 80 31.20 19.47 17.83
C ASN A 80 32.20 20.17 18.76
N ALA A 81 33.50 19.96 18.53
CA ALA A 81 34.56 20.63 19.29
C ALA A 81 34.46 22.18 19.26
N ALA A 82 33.97 22.73 18.15
CA ALA A 82 33.78 24.17 17.95
C ALA A 82 32.45 24.72 18.51
N ASP A 83 31.52 23.86 18.93
CA ASP A 83 30.20 24.32 19.41
C ASP A 83 30.36 25.17 20.68
N GLY A 84 29.60 26.27 20.72
CA GLY A 84 29.50 27.19 21.86
C GLY A 84 28.41 26.78 22.86
N GLN A 85 28.25 27.56 23.94
CA GLN A 85 27.12 27.38 24.86
C GLN A 85 25.80 27.66 24.13
N ASN A 86 24.77 26.84 24.36
CA ASN A 86 23.42 27.11 23.86
C ASN A 86 22.83 28.32 24.62
N ASP A 87 22.33 29.31 23.85
CA ASP A 87 21.84 30.59 24.37
C ASP A 87 20.59 30.44 25.25
N TYR A 88 19.69 29.50 24.93
CA TYR A 88 18.52 29.21 25.76
C TYR A 88 18.92 28.64 27.12
N LEU A 89 19.86 27.69 27.15
CA LEU A 89 20.36 27.14 28.41
C LEU A 89 21.08 28.20 29.25
N VAL A 90 21.90 29.05 28.63
CA VAL A 90 22.54 30.18 29.33
C VAL A 90 21.50 31.13 29.92
N ALA A 91 20.44 31.44 29.17
CA ALA A 91 19.36 32.31 29.64
C ALA A 91 18.57 31.71 30.82
N LYS A 92 18.44 30.38 30.91
CA LYS A 92 17.68 29.69 31.97
C LYS A 92 18.52 29.27 33.18
N LEU A 93 19.79 28.93 32.99
CA LEU A 93 20.68 28.36 34.01
C LEU A 93 21.86 29.26 34.38
N GLY A 94 22.09 30.35 33.64
CA GLY A 94 23.23 31.25 33.80
C GLY A 94 24.45 30.84 32.97
N THR A 95 25.54 31.62 33.06
CA THR A 95 26.75 31.44 32.23
C THR A 95 27.60 30.23 32.62
N ASN A 96 27.36 29.62 33.79
CA ASN A 96 28.08 28.43 34.25
C ASN A 96 27.44 27.13 33.75
N VAL A 97 27.14 27.06 32.46
CA VAL A 97 26.59 25.87 31.79
C VAL A 97 27.57 25.36 30.73
N PRO A 98 27.84 24.05 30.61
CA PRO A 98 28.73 23.55 29.57
C PRO A 98 28.20 23.78 28.15
N ALA A 99 29.08 23.70 27.15
CA ALA A 99 28.69 23.61 25.74
C ALA A 99 28.25 22.19 25.31
N PHE A 100 28.28 21.22 26.23
CA PHE A 100 27.88 19.81 26.00
C PHE A 100 28.50 19.17 24.75
N ARG A 101 29.80 19.40 24.54
CA ARG A 101 30.57 18.82 23.43
C ARG A 101 30.72 17.30 23.60
N GLY A 102 30.77 16.57 22.49
CA GLY A 102 30.89 15.11 22.45
C GLY A 102 29.58 14.34 22.56
N VAL A 103 28.43 15.04 22.68
CA VAL A 103 27.11 14.42 22.71
C VAL A 103 26.11 15.19 21.83
N VAL A 104 25.25 14.44 21.14
CA VAL A 104 24.11 15.01 20.42
C VAL A 104 22.98 15.24 21.41
N SER A 105 22.36 16.42 21.36
CA SER A 105 21.25 16.79 22.24
C SER A 105 20.15 17.55 21.51
N LEU A 106 18.92 17.43 22.03
CA LEU A 106 17.82 18.32 21.73
C LEU A 106 17.59 19.27 22.91
N VAL A 107 17.61 20.58 22.66
CA VAL A 107 17.27 21.61 23.64
C VAL A 107 15.90 22.19 23.28
N LEU A 108 14.89 21.80 24.03
CA LEU A 108 13.52 22.26 23.88
C LEU A 108 13.41 23.66 24.49
N ARG A 109 13.18 24.68 23.66
CA ARG A 109 13.06 26.08 24.07
C ARG A 109 11.67 26.43 24.59
N GLN A 110 11.23 25.68 25.60
CA GLN A 110 9.88 25.79 26.18
C GLN A 110 8.73 25.65 25.16
N PRO A 111 8.75 24.65 24.24
CA PRO A 111 7.63 24.41 23.34
C PRO A 111 6.38 23.98 24.12
N GLN A 112 5.23 24.11 23.49
CA GLN A 112 4.01 23.41 23.91
C GLN A 112 4.27 21.90 23.81
N LEU A 113 3.99 21.18 24.89
CA LEU A 113 4.19 19.73 24.99
C LEU A 113 2.87 18.95 24.96
N SER A 114 1.80 19.56 25.47
CA SER A 114 0.47 18.97 25.54
C SER A 114 -0.60 20.03 25.81
N ALA A 115 -1.86 19.67 25.59
CA ALA A 115 -3.04 20.41 26.04
C ALA A 115 -3.96 19.48 26.85
N MET A 116 -4.79 20.06 27.72
CA MET A 116 -5.79 19.40 28.59
C MET A 116 -5.23 18.43 29.64
N ASN A 117 -4.12 17.74 29.36
CA ASN A 117 -3.44 16.78 30.22
C ASN A 117 -1.97 17.20 30.42
N PRO A 118 -1.47 17.34 31.66
CA PRO A 118 -0.07 17.72 31.93
C PRO A 118 0.96 16.62 31.60
N TYR A 119 0.53 15.42 31.18
CA TYR A 119 1.42 14.30 30.87
C TYR A 119 2.34 14.61 29.68
N ILE A 120 3.65 14.60 29.93
CA ILE A 120 4.68 14.71 28.88
C ILE A 120 4.86 13.35 28.24
N LYS A 121 4.51 13.24 26.95
CA LYS A 121 4.68 12.02 26.18
C LYS A 121 6.17 11.72 25.94
N PRO A 122 6.58 10.44 25.80
CA PRO A 122 7.97 10.07 25.53
C PRO A 122 8.49 10.72 24.24
N TRP A 123 9.73 11.23 24.30
CA TRP A 123 10.45 11.77 23.15
C TRP A 123 11.53 10.80 22.70
N SER A 124 11.65 10.57 21.41
CA SER A 124 12.74 9.83 20.78
C SER A 124 13.15 10.50 19.46
N ALA A 125 14.30 10.10 18.94
CA ALA A 125 14.86 10.65 17.73
C ALA A 125 15.48 9.55 16.86
N GLU A 126 15.35 9.70 15.55
CA GLU A 126 16.04 8.86 14.57
C GLU A 126 17.29 9.59 14.08
N LEU A 127 18.45 8.97 14.26
CA LEU A 127 19.76 9.53 13.95
C LEU A 127 20.51 8.62 12.98
N THR A 128 21.30 9.20 12.09
CA THR A 128 22.26 8.46 11.25
C THR A 128 23.68 8.82 11.67
N ARG A 129 24.50 7.80 11.95
CA ARG A 129 25.95 7.95 12.16
C ARG A 129 26.68 6.80 11.49
N ILE A 130 27.25 7.07 10.33
CA ILE A 130 27.89 6.11 9.43
C ILE A 130 29.25 6.62 8.96
N ILE A 131 29.31 7.84 8.41
CA ILE A 131 30.50 8.36 7.72
C ILE A 131 31.45 9.14 8.64
N ARG A 132 31.06 9.35 9.91
CA ARG A 132 31.87 9.98 10.94
C ARG A 132 31.90 9.18 12.23
N ARG A 133 33.02 9.31 12.94
CA ARG A 133 33.22 8.78 14.29
C ARG A 133 32.64 9.70 15.35
N SER A 134 32.52 9.21 16.57
CA SER A 134 32.03 9.97 17.73
C SER A 134 32.86 11.20 18.08
N ASP A 135 34.12 11.30 17.62
CA ASP A 135 34.95 12.50 17.80
C ASP A 135 34.86 13.48 16.60
N GLY A 136 34.04 13.16 15.60
CA GLY A 136 33.87 13.93 14.36
C GLY A 136 34.91 13.67 13.29
N SER A 137 35.88 12.77 13.53
CA SER A 137 36.83 12.34 12.51
C SER A 137 36.16 11.48 11.43
N PRO A 138 36.73 11.41 10.20
CA PRO A 138 36.21 10.53 9.15
C PRO A 138 36.18 9.06 9.56
N GLN A 139 35.17 8.33 9.09
CA GLN A 139 35.07 6.90 9.37
C GLN A 139 36.18 6.09 8.67
N TRP A 140 36.71 5.08 9.35
CA TRP A 140 37.62 4.11 8.75
C TRP A 140 36.97 3.45 7.53
N TYR A 141 37.69 3.36 6.42
CA TYR A 141 37.20 2.78 5.16
C TYR A 141 35.79 3.28 4.75
N SER A 142 35.63 4.61 4.67
CA SER A 142 34.34 5.30 4.48
C SER A 142 33.53 4.80 3.27
N ASP A 143 34.19 4.46 2.15
CA ASP A 143 33.53 3.98 0.92
C ASP A 143 32.71 2.69 1.12
N LYS A 144 32.98 1.95 2.21
CA LYS A 144 32.29 0.70 2.58
C LYS A 144 31.49 0.80 3.87
N ALA A 145 31.45 1.97 4.52
CA ALA A 145 30.78 2.16 5.81
C ALA A 145 29.25 2.09 5.68
N ALA A 146 28.69 2.70 4.62
CA ALA A 146 27.24 2.77 4.40
C ALA A 146 26.73 1.62 3.54
N ILE A 147 25.76 0.86 4.03
CA ILE A 147 25.07 -0.20 3.28
C ILE A 147 23.57 0.09 3.36
N ALA A 148 22.97 0.63 2.29
CA ALA A 148 21.53 0.95 2.22
C ALA A 148 20.99 1.78 3.42
N GLY A 149 21.83 2.69 3.95
CA GLY A 149 21.49 3.53 5.10
C GLY A 149 21.76 2.88 6.47
N ASP A 150 22.30 1.67 6.50
CA ASP A 150 22.82 1.00 7.69
C ASP A 150 24.35 1.07 7.78
N MET A 151 24.90 0.79 8.97
CA MET A 151 26.33 0.66 9.18
C MET A 151 26.82 -0.74 8.82
N ASN A 152 27.95 -0.82 8.12
CA ASN A 152 28.66 -2.06 7.90
C ASN A 152 29.16 -2.66 9.24
N PRO A 153 28.81 -3.91 9.56
CA PRO A 153 29.18 -4.54 10.84
C PRO A 153 30.68 -4.56 11.15
N ALA A 154 31.54 -4.65 10.13
CA ALA A 154 32.98 -4.60 10.32
C ALA A 154 33.42 -3.24 10.92
N HIS A 155 32.76 -2.15 10.52
CA HIS A 155 33.02 -0.81 11.04
C HIS A 155 32.53 -0.65 12.48
N ILE A 156 31.42 -1.30 12.84
CA ILE A 156 30.92 -1.33 14.23
C ILE A 156 31.97 -1.96 15.14
N ILE A 157 32.45 -3.16 14.78
CA ILE A 157 33.48 -3.89 15.54
C ILE A 157 34.79 -3.07 15.59
N TYR A 158 35.21 -2.50 14.46
CA TYR A 158 36.42 -1.68 14.38
C TYR A 158 36.34 -0.46 15.32
N GLU A 159 35.19 0.20 15.39
CA GLU A 159 34.98 1.33 16.30
C GLU A 159 34.98 0.89 17.77
N CYS A 160 34.33 -0.22 18.12
CA CYS A 160 34.37 -0.78 19.48
C CYS A 160 35.80 -1.03 19.98
N LEU A 161 36.71 -1.45 19.10
CA LEU A 161 38.11 -1.69 19.45
C LEU A 161 38.94 -0.41 19.54
N THR A 162 38.68 0.57 18.67
CA THR A 162 39.62 1.69 18.45
C THR A 162 39.15 3.04 19.01
N ASP A 163 37.85 3.23 19.29
CA ASP A 163 37.37 4.49 19.88
C ASP A 163 37.97 4.67 21.29
N ARG A 164 38.46 5.88 21.57
CA ARG A 164 39.18 6.23 22.82
C ARG A 164 38.28 6.84 23.89
N THR A 165 37.06 7.21 23.52
CA THR A 165 36.09 7.87 24.40
C THR A 165 35.22 6.84 25.09
N TRP A 166 34.70 5.87 24.33
CA TRP A 166 33.80 4.83 24.83
C TRP A 166 34.23 3.41 24.47
N GLY A 167 35.11 3.23 23.47
CA GLY A 167 35.62 1.92 23.05
C GLY A 167 36.80 1.43 23.90
N ARG A 168 37.51 0.41 23.40
CA ARG A 168 38.71 -0.15 24.05
C ARG A 168 39.98 0.69 23.87
N GLY A 169 39.98 1.64 22.93
CA GLY A 169 41.09 2.57 22.70
C GLY A 169 42.35 1.96 22.07
N TYR A 170 42.27 0.77 21.45
CA TYR A 170 43.40 0.17 20.74
C TYR A 170 43.85 1.04 19.57
N SER A 171 45.14 0.98 19.26
CA SER A 171 45.72 1.65 18.10
C SER A 171 45.27 0.96 16.81
N SER A 172 45.09 1.72 15.73
CA SER A 172 44.85 1.14 14.40
C SER A 172 45.99 0.23 13.93
N ALA A 173 47.19 0.37 14.51
CA ALA A 173 48.34 -0.50 14.25
C ALA A 173 48.22 -1.90 14.89
N GLU A 174 47.31 -2.08 15.84
CA GLU A 174 47.01 -3.38 16.48
C GLU A 174 45.90 -4.14 15.72
N ILE A 175 45.32 -3.54 14.69
CA ILE A 175 44.28 -4.13 13.85
C ILE A 175 44.89 -4.65 12.56
N ASP A 176 44.52 -5.86 12.16
CA ASP A 176 44.81 -6.39 10.83
C ASP A 176 43.87 -5.73 9.81
N ASP A 177 44.27 -4.55 9.32
CA ASP A 177 43.51 -3.72 8.40
C ASP A 177 43.10 -4.48 7.13
N ALA A 178 43.93 -5.40 6.63
CA ALA A 178 43.62 -6.20 5.45
C ALA A 178 42.45 -7.15 5.72
N SER A 179 42.45 -7.84 6.87
CA SER A 179 41.35 -8.74 7.25
C SER A 179 40.02 -7.99 7.44
N PHE A 180 40.06 -6.83 8.10
CA PHE A 180 38.89 -6.01 8.33
C PHE A 180 38.32 -5.42 7.03
N ARG A 181 39.18 -4.96 6.10
CA ARG A 181 38.74 -4.50 4.77
C ARG A 181 38.10 -5.62 3.97
N ALA A 182 38.70 -6.80 3.95
CA ALA A 182 38.14 -7.95 3.25
C ALA A 182 36.74 -8.31 3.80
N ALA A 183 36.58 -8.34 5.13
CA ALA A 183 35.27 -8.55 5.76
C ALA A 183 34.27 -7.44 5.39
N ALA A 184 34.70 -6.17 5.44
CA ALA A 184 33.86 -5.04 5.08
C ALA A 184 33.41 -5.09 3.61
N ASP A 185 34.31 -5.47 2.69
CA ASP A 185 34.00 -5.61 1.26
C ASP A 185 32.98 -6.71 1.00
N THR A 186 33.14 -7.86 1.64
CA THR A 186 32.20 -8.98 1.56
C THR A 186 30.82 -8.57 2.08
N LEU A 187 30.73 -7.99 3.28
CA LEU A 187 29.46 -7.55 3.87
C LEU A 187 28.76 -6.48 3.01
N TYR A 188 29.55 -5.58 2.40
CA TYR A 188 29.04 -4.59 1.48
C TYR A 188 28.45 -5.24 0.22
N ALA A 189 29.16 -6.19 -0.39
CA ALA A 189 28.66 -6.93 -1.56
C ALA A 189 27.39 -7.74 -1.25
N GLU A 190 27.28 -8.25 -0.02
CA GLU A 190 26.11 -9.00 0.48
C GLU A 190 24.92 -8.12 0.90
N ASN A 191 25.04 -6.79 0.80
CA ASN A 191 24.08 -5.83 1.35
C ASN A 191 23.75 -6.12 2.83
N PHE A 192 24.77 -6.40 3.63
CA PHE A 192 24.65 -6.76 5.04
C PHE A 192 24.99 -5.56 5.93
N GLY A 193 24.01 -4.71 6.19
CA GLY A 193 24.13 -3.58 7.12
C GLY A 193 23.29 -3.76 8.39
N LEU A 194 23.74 -3.15 9.49
CA LEU A 194 23.04 -3.11 10.77
C LEU A 194 22.80 -1.67 11.26
N SER A 195 21.61 -1.44 11.82
CA SER A 195 21.21 -0.25 12.57
C SER A 195 20.96 -0.62 14.02
N ILE A 196 22.03 -0.79 14.78
CA ILE A 196 21.97 -1.26 16.17
C ILE A 196 22.32 -0.14 17.15
N LEU A 197 21.56 -0.06 18.24
CA LEU A 197 21.88 0.81 19.37
C LEU A 197 22.70 0.02 20.39
N TRP A 198 23.82 0.60 20.83
CA TRP A 198 24.54 0.09 21.99
C TRP A 198 24.30 1.01 23.19
N ASP A 199 23.69 0.46 24.25
CA ASP A 199 23.57 1.11 25.55
C ASP A 199 24.67 0.58 26.48
N GLN A 200 25.38 1.49 27.17
CA GLN A 200 26.55 1.21 28.00
C GLN A 200 26.27 0.29 29.21
N GLN A 201 25.01 -0.07 29.45
CA GLN A 201 24.67 -1.13 30.41
C GLN A 201 25.16 -2.52 29.97
N GLN A 202 25.51 -2.68 28.69
CA GLN A 202 26.00 -3.95 28.12
C GLN A 202 27.52 -3.98 28.00
N ASP A 203 28.12 -5.11 28.37
CA ASP A 203 29.54 -5.34 28.17
C ASP A 203 29.92 -5.29 26.67
N ILE A 204 31.03 -4.63 26.35
CA ILE A 204 31.47 -4.41 24.96
C ILE A 204 31.94 -5.71 24.28
N GLU A 205 32.47 -6.69 25.01
CA GLU A 205 32.78 -8.01 24.43
C GLU A 205 31.48 -8.72 24.04
N ALA A 206 30.48 -8.70 24.91
CA ALA A 206 29.16 -9.25 24.60
C ALA A 206 28.48 -8.56 23.41
N PHE A 207 28.68 -7.24 23.26
CA PHE A 207 28.19 -6.51 22.10
C PHE A 207 28.93 -6.92 20.81
N ILE A 208 30.26 -7.01 20.83
CA ILE A 208 31.05 -7.50 19.68
C ILE A 208 30.63 -8.93 19.31
N GLU A 209 30.47 -9.82 20.29
CA GLU A 209 29.99 -11.18 20.07
C GLU A 209 28.61 -11.21 19.40
N ARG A 210 27.69 -10.32 19.80
CA ARG A 210 26.40 -10.18 19.13
C ARG A 210 26.57 -9.81 17.67
N ILE A 211 27.41 -8.81 17.34
CA ILE A 211 27.66 -8.43 15.94
C ILE A 211 28.27 -9.60 15.16
N LEU A 212 29.21 -10.34 15.75
CA LEU A 212 29.82 -11.51 15.15
C LEU A 212 28.79 -12.62 14.86
N GLN A 213 27.82 -12.86 15.75
CA GLN A 213 26.72 -13.79 15.53
C GLN A 213 25.81 -13.36 14.36
N HIS A 214 25.62 -12.06 14.15
CA HIS A 214 24.85 -11.58 12.97
C HIS A 214 25.55 -12.01 11.68
N ILE A 215 26.86 -11.78 11.59
CA ILE A 215 27.61 -11.91 10.33
C ILE A 215 28.26 -13.28 10.11
N ASP A 216 28.09 -14.23 11.04
CA ASP A 216 28.89 -15.47 11.17
C ASP A 216 30.40 -15.17 11.13
N GLY A 217 30.81 -14.22 11.95
CA GLY A 217 32.19 -13.78 12.08
C GLY A 217 32.90 -14.39 13.28
N SER A 218 34.22 -14.35 13.23
CA SER A 218 35.09 -14.56 14.37
C SER A 218 36.14 -13.45 14.44
N ILE A 219 36.48 -13.03 15.65
CA ILE A 219 37.60 -12.14 15.90
C ILE A 219 38.60 -12.83 16.82
N TYR A 220 39.88 -12.70 16.51
CA TYR A 220 40.95 -13.25 17.34
C TYR A 220 42.23 -12.44 17.17
N VAL A 221 43.13 -12.54 18.14
CA VAL A 221 44.49 -12.01 18.00
C VAL A 221 45.35 -13.10 17.35
N SER A 222 45.85 -12.83 16.15
CA SER A 222 46.67 -13.80 15.42
C SER A 222 47.96 -14.08 16.19
N PRO A 223 48.28 -15.35 16.51
CA PRO A 223 49.52 -15.70 17.22
C PRO A 223 50.77 -15.45 16.37
N ARG A 224 50.61 -15.25 15.05
CA ARG A 224 51.71 -14.98 14.11
C ARG A 224 52.04 -13.50 14.02
N THR A 225 51.02 -12.64 13.99
CA THR A 225 51.19 -11.19 13.76
C THR A 225 50.98 -10.35 15.00
N GLY A 226 50.28 -10.87 16.02
CA GLY A 226 49.87 -10.13 17.21
C GLY A 226 48.72 -9.13 16.97
N LEU A 227 48.08 -9.18 15.78
CA LEU A 227 47.04 -8.24 15.38
C LEU A 227 45.64 -8.85 15.56
N PHE A 228 44.65 -8.00 15.85
CA PHE A 228 43.24 -8.39 15.80
C PHE A 228 42.82 -8.64 14.35
N THR A 229 42.43 -9.89 14.06
CA THR A 229 42.00 -10.36 12.75
C THR A 229 40.51 -10.67 12.79
N LEU A 230 39.75 -10.09 11.85
CA LEU A 230 38.33 -10.38 11.64
C LEU A 230 38.18 -11.38 10.48
N LYS A 231 37.47 -12.47 10.70
CA LYS A 231 37.25 -13.52 9.69
C LYS A 231 35.78 -13.90 9.62
N LEU A 232 35.21 -13.77 8.42
CA LEU A 232 33.85 -14.21 8.11
C LEU A 232 33.82 -15.70 7.74
N THR A 233 32.72 -16.36 8.04
CA THR A 233 32.45 -17.74 7.64
C THR A 233 31.71 -17.75 6.30
N ARG A 234 32.41 -18.06 5.20
CA ARG A 234 31.87 -18.15 3.83
C ARG A 234 32.44 -19.36 3.08
N ASP A 235 31.94 -19.62 1.88
CA ASP A 235 32.36 -20.66 0.93
C ASP A 235 33.54 -20.19 0.04
N ASP A 236 34.52 -19.53 0.64
CA ASP A 236 35.61 -18.81 -0.05
C ASP A 236 36.90 -19.63 -0.22
N TYR A 237 36.81 -20.96 -0.21
CA TYR A 237 37.97 -21.86 -0.23
C TYR A 237 37.89 -22.92 -1.35
N ASP A 238 39.06 -23.37 -1.83
CA ASP A 238 39.17 -24.54 -2.72
C ASP A 238 39.42 -25.81 -1.87
N PRO A 239 38.47 -26.77 -1.83
CA PRO A 239 38.62 -28.03 -1.09
C PRO A 239 39.90 -28.82 -1.38
N ALA A 240 40.46 -28.69 -2.58
CA ALA A 240 41.69 -29.39 -2.97
C ALA A 240 42.94 -28.84 -2.28
N THR A 241 42.91 -27.56 -1.89
CA THR A 241 44.05 -26.83 -1.30
C THR A 241 44.06 -26.85 0.22
N LEU A 242 42.98 -27.31 0.86
CA LEU A 242 42.85 -27.34 2.30
C LEU A 242 43.86 -28.27 2.97
N LEU A 243 44.31 -27.88 4.16
CA LEU A 243 45.14 -28.73 5.01
C LEU A 243 44.40 -30.04 5.30
N GLU A 244 45.04 -31.18 5.08
CA GLU A 244 44.47 -32.48 5.42
C GLU A 244 44.91 -32.93 6.81
N LEU A 245 43.94 -33.13 7.70
CA LEU A 245 44.12 -33.83 8.95
C LEU A 245 43.62 -35.27 8.83
N ASN A 246 44.44 -36.21 9.28
CA ASN A 246 44.17 -37.66 9.24
C ASN A 246 44.92 -38.38 10.36
N GLN A 247 44.86 -39.70 10.40
CA GLN A 247 45.45 -40.52 11.46
C GLN A 247 46.98 -40.34 11.65
N THR A 248 47.70 -39.78 10.66
CA THR A 248 49.15 -39.54 10.77
C THR A 248 49.51 -38.25 11.52
N ASN A 249 48.58 -37.29 11.58
CA ASN A 249 48.81 -35.98 12.18
C ASN A 249 47.80 -35.63 13.29
N VAL A 250 46.74 -36.42 13.45
CA VAL A 250 45.83 -36.42 14.59
C VAL A 250 46.30 -37.46 15.61
N ILE A 251 46.60 -37.01 16.82
CA ILE A 251 47.05 -37.84 17.94
C ILE A 251 45.87 -38.64 18.51
N ARG A 252 44.70 -38.00 18.65
CA ARG A 252 43.46 -38.66 19.07
C ARG A 252 42.23 -37.86 18.66
N LEU A 253 41.16 -38.60 18.38
CA LEU A 253 39.80 -38.08 18.28
C LEU A 253 39.17 -38.17 19.68
N GLU A 254 38.73 -37.05 20.24
CA GLU A 254 38.12 -37.01 21.57
C GLU A 254 36.61 -37.14 21.53
N SER A 255 35.97 -36.53 20.52
CA SER A 255 34.55 -36.72 20.26
C SER A 255 34.24 -36.63 18.78
N PHE A 256 33.23 -37.39 18.35
CA PHE A 256 32.61 -37.32 17.03
C PHE A 256 31.12 -37.54 17.23
N GLU A 257 30.34 -36.49 16.98
CA GLU A 257 28.90 -36.48 17.25
C GLU A 257 28.16 -35.95 16.02
N ARG A 258 26.96 -36.47 15.76
CA ARG A 258 26.02 -35.95 14.76
C ARG A 258 24.66 -35.77 15.41
N THR A 259 24.00 -34.67 15.09
CA THR A 259 22.61 -34.45 15.52
C THR A 259 21.71 -35.52 14.93
N LEU A 260 20.86 -36.11 15.77
CA LEU A 260 19.91 -37.13 15.31
C LEU A 260 18.82 -36.46 14.46
N PRO A 261 18.28 -37.13 13.42
CA PRO A 261 17.24 -36.56 12.57
C PRO A 261 15.99 -36.09 13.34
N GLU A 262 15.66 -36.75 14.45
CA GLU A 262 14.55 -36.39 15.33
C GLU A 262 14.75 -35.11 16.15
N GLU A 263 15.97 -34.59 16.24
CA GLU A 263 16.29 -33.35 16.95
C GLU A 263 16.45 -32.15 16.01
N LEU A 264 16.34 -32.38 14.69
CA LEU A 264 16.50 -31.33 13.70
C LEU A 264 15.37 -30.31 13.77
N ILE A 265 15.76 -29.04 13.74
CA ILE A 265 14.84 -27.92 13.60
C ILE A 265 14.36 -27.88 12.15
N ASN A 266 13.05 -27.73 11.96
CA ASN A 266 12.44 -27.66 10.64
C ASN A 266 11.71 -26.33 10.38
N GLN A 267 11.75 -25.41 11.35
CA GLN A 267 11.30 -24.04 11.21
C GLN A 267 12.22 -23.10 12.00
N VAL A 268 12.56 -21.94 11.41
CA VAL A 268 13.21 -20.84 12.14
C VAL A 268 12.30 -19.64 12.09
N THR A 269 11.98 -19.08 13.27
CA THR A 269 11.27 -17.82 13.42
C THR A 269 12.23 -16.75 13.89
N LEU A 270 12.53 -15.78 13.03
CA LEU A 270 13.45 -14.69 13.28
C LEU A 270 12.70 -13.40 13.58
N SER A 271 13.01 -12.74 14.70
CA SER A 271 12.53 -11.39 15.01
C SER A 271 13.59 -10.32 14.71
N TYR A 272 13.15 -9.19 14.15
CA TYR A 272 13.98 -8.02 13.82
C TYR A 272 13.16 -6.71 14.00
N HIS A 273 13.82 -5.55 13.93
CA HIS A 273 13.15 -4.24 14.02
C HIS A 273 13.06 -3.60 12.63
N ASP A 274 11.86 -3.51 12.06
CA ASP A 274 11.68 -2.90 10.74
C ASP A 274 11.76 -1.37 10.82
N ARG A 275 12.74 -0.79 10.11
CA ARG A 275 12.94 0.67 10.04
C ARG A 275 11.73 1.41 9.48
N THR A 276 11.01 0.79 8.55
CA THR A 276 9.92 1.45 7.83
C THR A 276 8.71 1.66 8.74
N THR A 277 8.38 0.64 9.53
CA THR A 277 7.24 0.66 10.45
C THR A 277 7.61 1.05 11.88
N ASP A 278 8.91 1.11 12.19
CA ASP A 278 9.49 1.35 13.52
C ASP A 278 8.96 0.36 14.57
N LYS A 279 8.86 -0.92 14.19
CA LYS A 279 8.28 -2.00 15.01
C LYS A 279 9.09 -3.27 14.93
N SER A 280 9.00 -4.07 15.99
CA SER A 280 9.49 -5.45 15.99
C SER A 280 8.56 -6.35 15.19
N VAL A 281 9.11 -7.02 14.18
CA VAL A 281 8.41 -7.94 13.27
C VAL A 281 9.11 -9.29 13.29
N SER A 282 8.38 -10.38 13.02
CA SER A 282 8.93 -11.72 12.90
C SER A 282 8.66 -12.34 11.54
N ILE A 283 9.63 -13.09 11.02
CA ILE A 283 9.51 -13.91 9.80
C ILE A 283 9.80 -15.37 10.15
N SER A 284 9.01 -16.29 9.62
CA SER A 284 9.22 -17.74 9.83
C SER A 284 9.54 -18.41 8.50
N VAL A 285 10.62 -19.20 8.44
CA VAL A 285 10.99 -20.02 7.27
C VAL A 285 10.94 -21.50 7.64
N GLN A 286 10.57 -22.36 6.69
CA GLN A 286 10.28 -23.78 6.95
C GLN A 286 11.02 -24.72 5.97
N ASP A 287 11.48 -25.87 6.48
CA ASP A 287 11.90 -27.03 5.68
C ASP A 287 10.73 -28.03 5.58
N ILE A 288 9.98 -27.94 4.48
CA ILE A 288 8.80 -28.82 4.22
C ILE A 288 9.20 -30.30 4.27
N ALA A 289 10.35 -30.66 3.70
CA ALA A 289 10.82 -32.04 3.71
C ALA A 289 11.18 -32.51 5.13
N GLY A 290 11.67 -31.60 5.99
CA GLY A 290 11.93 -31.86 7.41
C GLY A 290 10.66 -32.05 8.23
N ILE A 291 9.61 -31.29 7.91
CA ILE A 291 8.26 -31.43 8.53
C ILE A 291 7.64 -32.77 8.13
N GLU A 292 7.71 -33.15 6.85
CA GLU A 292 7.21 -34.45 6.38
C GLU A 292 7.96 -35.63 7.04
N ARG A 293 9.30 -35.54 7.15
CA ARG A 293 10.13 -36.52 7.88
C ARG A 293 9.76 -36.62 9.36
N SER A 294 9.23 -35.54 9.95
CA SER A 294 8.79 -35.47 11.35
C SER A 294 7.29 -35.76 11.52
N LEU A 295 6.63 -36.41 10.54
CA LEU A 295 5.20 -36.75 10.58
C LEU A 295 4.28 -35.53 10.78
N GLY A 296 4.67 -34.35 10.26
CA GLY A 296 3.91 -33.11 10.36
C GLY A 296 4.19 -32.26 11.61
N GLU A 297 5.10 -32.69 12.49
CA GLU A 297 5.49 -31.92 13.68
C GLU A 297 6.37 -30.71 13.29
N ILE A 298 6.03 -29.52 13.79
CA ILE A 298 6.85 -28.30 13.64
C ILE A 298 7.79 -28.15 14.84
N LYS A 299 9.09 -28.18 14.57
CA LYS A 299 10.19 -27.95 15.52
C LYS A 299 10.80 -26.58 15.22
N ASP A 300 10.29 -25.58 15.92
CA ASP A 300 10.62 -24.16 15.72
C ASP A 300 11.78 -23.72 16.61
N ALA A 301 12.78 -23.07 16.00
CA ALA A 301 13.81 -22.31 16.70
C ALA A 301 13.54 -20.82 16.56
N LYS A 302 13.51 -20.10 17.69
CA LYS A 302 13.28 -18.65 17.71
C LYS A 302 14.60 -17.92 17.90
N VAL A 303 14.93 -17.04 16.95
CA VAL A 303 16.15 -16.24 16.96
C VAL A 303 15.79 -14.76 16.86
N SER A 304 16.62 -13.89 17.42
CA SER A 304 16.43 -12.44 17.35
C SER A 304 17.70 -11.78 16.86
N TYR A 305 17.59 -11.01 15.78
CA TYR A 305 18.68 -10.24 15.21
C TYR A 305 18.38 -8.76 15.32
N GLU A 306 18.73 -8.19 16.47
CA GLU A 306 18.58 -6.77 16.77
C GLU A 306 19.45 -5.92 15.82
N GLY A 307 18.88 -4.84 15.31
CA GLY A 307 19.58 -3.96 14.37
C GLY A 307 19.59 -4.45 12.92
N VAL A 308 19.07 -5.64 12.62
CA VAL A 308 18.60 -5.93 11.26
C VAL A 308 17.36 -5.08 11.01
N ALA A 309 17.42 -4.22 9.99
CA ALA A 309 16.46 -3.15 9.78
C ALA A 309 15.52 -3.35 8.58
N ASN A 310 15.72 -4.42 7.81
CA ASN A 310 14.94 -4.72 6.60
C ASN A 310 14.60 -6.21 6.49
N GLY A 311 13.42 -6.52 5.95
CA GLY A 311 12.90 -7.88 5.85
C GLY A 311 13.69 -8.81 4.93
N ALA A 312 14.35 -8.27 3.90
CA ALA A 312 15.13 -9.08 2.96
C ALA A 312 16.39 -9.69 3.62
N LEU A 313 17.11 -8.91 4.43
CA LEU A 313 18.24 -9.43 5.22
C LEU A 313 17.74 -10.41 6.30
N ALA A 314 16.66 -10.08 6.99
CA ALA A 314 16.03 -10.96 7.98
C ALA A 314 15.65 -12.33 7.39
N ALA A 315 15.05 -12.38 6.21
CA ALA A 315 14.71 -13.62 5.52
C ALA A 315 15.96 -14.47 5.19
N ARG A 316 17.02 -13.84 4.67
CA ARG A 316 18.29 -14.53 4.36
C ARG A 316 18.93 -15.13 5.62
N LEU A 317 18.93 -14.40 6.74
CA LEU A 317 19.43 -14.89 8.01
C LEU A 317 18.59 -16.05 8.55
N ALA A 318 17.27 -15.96 8.48
CA ALA A 318 16.38 -17.04 8.91
C ALA A 318 16.63 -18.32 8.09
N MET A 319 16.79 -18.19 6.76
CA MET A 319 17.11 -19.32 5.88
C MET A 319 18.49 -19.93 6.18
N ARG A 320 19.48 -19.08 6.43
CA ARG A 320 20.84 -19.49 6.79
C ARG A 320 20.83 -20.32 8.08
N ASP A 321 20.15 -19.82 9.11
CA ASP A 321 20.04 -20.50 10.40
C ASP A 321 19.25 -21.81 10.24
N LEU A 322 18.16 -21.80 9.45
CA LEU A 322 17.40 -23.02 9.14
C LEU A 322 18.29 -24.07 8.48
N ARG A 323 19.11 -23.70 7.49
CA ARG A 323 20.03 -24.61 6.80
C ARG A 323 21.04 -25.26 7.75
N GLN A 324 21.56 -24.49 8.71
CA GLN A 324 22.47 -25.02 9.73
C GLN A 324 21.77 -25.98 10.70
N LEU A 325 20.57 -25.62 11.17
CA LEU A 325 19.84 -26.37 12.20
C LEU A 325 19.06 -27.58 11.66
N SER A 326 18.75 -27.61 10.36
CA SER A 326 18.07 -28.73 9.68
C SER A 326 19.03 -29.77 9.11
N SER A 327 20.35 -29.55 9.24
CA SER A 327 21.40 -30.44 8.74
C SER A 327 22.02 -31.30 9.84
N THR A 328 22.37 -32.55 9.53
CA THR A 328 23.04 -33.49 10.47
C THR A 328 24.56 -33.27 10.53
N LEU A 329 24.97 -32.02 10.78
CA LEU A 329 26.37 -31.59 10.78
C LEU A 329 27.17 -32.35 11.85
N ALA A 330 28.34 -32.87 11.48
CA ALA A 330 29.27 -33.48 12.43
C ALA A 330 29.93 -32.41 13.33
N LYS A 331 29.95 -32.66 14.64
CA LYS A 331 30.73 -31.92 15.62
C LYS A 331 31.87 -32.80 16.10
N ILE A 332 33.10 -32.28 16.02
CA ILE A 332 34.31 -33.05 16.26
C ILE A 332 35.25 -32.30 17.18
N THR A 333 35.74 -32.98 18.22
CA THR A 333 36.90 -32.52 19.00
C THR A 333 38.06 -33.46 18.77
N LEU A 334 39.19 -32.92 18.33
CA LEU A 334 40.41 -33.69 18.05
C LEU A 334 41.65 -33.00 18.63
N VAL A 335 42.70 -33.80 18.84
CA VAL A 335 44.02 -33.30 19.23
C VAL A 335 45.01 -33.68 18.14
N ALA A 336 45.55 -32.69 17.46
CA ALA A 336 46.55 -32.83 16.40
C ALA A 336 47.95 -32.46 16.89
N ASN A 337 48.96 -32.84 16.12
CA ASN A 337 50.34 -32.40 16.33
C ASN A 337 50.56 -30.98 15.74
N ARG A 338 51.82 -30.53 15.72
CA ARG A 338 52.21 -29.20 15.22
C ARG A 338 51.81 -28.91 13.77
N THR A 339 51.45 -29.90 12.95
CA THR A 339 50.93 -29.68 11.59
C THR A 339 49.69 -28.77 11.59
N ALA A 340 48.85 -28.85 12.62
CA ALA A 340 47.65 -28.02 12.74
C ALA A 340 47.93 -26.61 13.34
N ALA A 341 49.17 -26.29 13.70
CA ALA A 341 49.50 -25.02 14.36
C ALA A 341 49.33 -23.77 13.46
N SER A 342 49.16 -23.96 12.15
CA SER A 342 48.85 -22.89 11.21
C SER A 342 47.36 -22.53 11.15
N LEU A 343 46.47 -23.40 11.67
CA LEU A 343 45.04 -23.13 11.71
C LEU A 343 44.72 -22.14 12.83
N ASN A 344 43.66 -21.35 12.66
CA ASN A 344 43.07 -20.41 13.60
C ASN A 344 41.55 -20.57 13.64
N ILE A 345 40.87 -19.81 14.51
CA ILE A 345 39.41 -19.76 14.56
C ILE A 345 38.86 -19.34 13.19
N GLY A 346 37.83 -20.04 12.71
CA GLY A 346 37.19 -19.82 11.42
C GLY A 346 37.92 -20.44 10.22
N ASP A 347 39.13 -21.00 10.39
CA ASP A 347 39.82 -21.72 9.32
C ASP A 347 39.11 -23.03 8.97
N VAL A 348 39.28 -23.44 7.70
CA VAL A 348 38.69 -24.66 7.15
C VAL A 348 39.81 -25.65 6.86
N PHE A 349 39.55 -26.94 7.13
CA PHE A 349 40.47 -28.02 6.81
C PHE A 349 39.70 -29.27 6.38
N ARG A 350 40.40 -30.19 5.72
CA ARG A 350 39.85 -31.48 5.30
C ARG A 350 40.20 -32.55 6.33
N LEU A 351 39.23 -33.33 6.79
CA LEU A 351 39.43 -34.51 7.62
C LEU A 351 39.21 -35.78 6.78
N SER A 352 40.14 -36.72 6.85
CA SER A 352 39.96 -38.10 6.35
C SER A 352 40.13 -39.11 7.49
N TRP A 353 39.20 -40.06 7.61
CA TRP A 353 39.18 -41.06 8.67
C TRP A 353 38.59 -42.40 8.20
N PRO A 354 39.38 -43.26 7.55
CA PRO A 354 38.89 -44.51 6.93
C PRO A 354 38.18 -45.47 7.90
N GLU A 355 38.63 -45.56 9.16
CA GLU A 355 38.01 -46.42 10.18
C GLU A 355 36.57 -46.02 10.50
N LEU A 356 36.25 -44.72 10.39
CA LEU A 356 34.91 -44.18 10.56
C LEU A 356 34.17 -44.06 9.22
N ARG A 357 34.73 -44.63 8.14
CA ARG A 357 34.24 -44.52 6.75
C ARG A 357 34.11 -43.08 6.25
N ILE A 358 34.99 -42.21 6.74
CA ILE A 358 35.08 -40.82 6.30
C ILE A 358 36.18 -40.74 5.25
N GLU A 359 35.81 -40.70 3.97
CA GLU A 359 36.78 -40.48 2.89
C GLU A 359 37.25 -39.03 2.89
N GLN A 360 36.31 -38.09 3.00
CA GLN A 360 36.57 -36.66 3.06
C GLN A 360 35.42 -35.95 3.79
N LEU A 361 35.77 -35.12 4.77
CA LEU A 361 34.87 -34.21 5.46
C LEU A 361 35.50 -32.83 5.53
N ILE A 362 34.76 -31.78 5.20
CA ILE A 362 35.26 -30.41 5.32
C ILE A 362 34.76 -29.84 6.65
N LEU A 363 35.69 -29.38 7.47
CA LEU A 363 35.43 -28.94 8.84
C LEU A 363 35.92 -27.51 9.04
N ARG A 364 35.14 -26.72 9.78
CA ARG A 364 35.50 -25.38 10.20
C ARG A 364 35.86 -25.35 11.68
N VAL A 365 36.97 -24.68 12.00
CA VAL A 365 37.46 -24.50 13.37
C VAL A 365 36.54 -23.53 14.12
N ALA A 366 35.84 -24.04 15.14
CA ALA A 366 35.04 -23.23 16.06
C ALA A 366 35.90 -22.74 17.24
N GLN A 367 36.78 -23.60 17.76
CA GLN A 367 37.72 -23.26 18.83
C GLN A 367 39.05 -23.98 18.61
N ILE A 368 40.14 -23.32 19.00
CA ILE A 368 41.49 -23.88 18.92
C ILE A 368 42.32 -23.51 20.14
N SER A 369 43.10 -24.45 20.66
CA SER A 369 44.02 -24.25 21.77
C SER A 369 45.39 -24.85 21.42
N TYR A 370 46.44 -24.02 21.47
CA TYR A 370 47.80 -24.39 21.07
C TYR A 370 48.64 -25.00 22.19
N GLY A 371 48.05 -25.28 23.37
CA GLY A 371 48.77 -25.82 24.51
C GLY A 371 49.85 -24.87 25.04
N THR A 372 50.93 -25.44 25.60
CA THR A 372 52.10 -24.68 26.07
C THR A 372 53.27 -24.85 25.09
N LEU A 373 54.27 -23.96 25.12
CA LEU A 373 55.44 -24.05 24.23
C LEU A 373 56.18 -25.40 24.30
N ALA A 374 56.09 -26.11 25.43
CA ALA A 374 56.66 -27.44 25.65
C ALA A 374 55.79 -28.59 25.11
N ASP A 375 54.49 -28.39 24.96
CA ASP A 375 53.53 -29.38 24.48
C ASP A 375 53.04 -29.00 23.08
N GLY A 376 53.63 -29.59 22.04
CA GLY A 376 53.33 -29.30 20.62
C GLY A 376 51.98 -29.83 20.13
N ARG A 377 50.97 -29.93 21.01
CA ARG A 377 49.63 -30.44 20.74
C ARG A 377 48.67 -29.29 20.49
N VAL A 378 47.83 -29.46 19.48
CA VAL A 378 46.79 -28.49 19.10
C VAL A 378 45.44 -29.17 19.29
N ARG A 379 44.64 -28.69 20.25
CA ARG A 379 43.27 -29.16 20.47
C ARG A 379 42.32 -28.31 19.64
N ILE A 380 41.47 -28.95 18.84
CA ILE A 380 40.56 -28.29 17.89
C ILE A 380 39.15 -28.80 18.13
N THR A 381 38.21 -27.88 18.29
CA THR A 381 36.77 -28.16 18.22
C THR A 381 36.25 -27.56 16.92
N CYS A 382 35.56 -28.38 16.13
CA CYS A 382 35.17 -28.04 14.78
C CYS A 382 33.80 -28.62 14.42
N VAL A 383 33.17 -28.02 13.42
CA VAL A 383 31.86 -28.42 12.90
C VAL A 383 31.96 -28.61 11.39
N GLU A 384 31.21 -29.56 10.85
CA GLU A 384 31.05 -29.76 9.41
C GLU A 384 30.58 -28.47 8.72
N ASP A 385 31.31 -28.07 7.69
CA ASP A 385 31.02 -26.84 6.97
C ASP A 385 29.84 -27.05 6.01
N VAL A 386 28.73 -26.34 6.26
CA VAL A 386 27.50 -26.41 5.46
C VAL A 386 27.49 -25.40 4.30
N PHE A 387 28.43 -24.45 4.30
CA PHE A 387 28.44 -23.31 3.37
C PHE A 387 28.93 -23.73 1.98
N GLY A 388 29.88 -24.68 1.90
CA GLY A 388 30.34 -25.25 0.62
C GLY A 388 29.44 -26.32 -0.02
N LEU A 389 28.26 -26.63 0.55
CA LEU A 389 27.30 -27.59 -0.04
C LEU A 389 26.38 -26.90 -1.08
N PRO A 390 25.85 -27.61 -2.09
CA PRO A 390 24.93 -27.04 -3.06
C PRO A 390 23.71 -26.40 -2.39
N ASP A 391 23.30 -25.22 -2.85
CA ASP A 391 22.14 -24.51 -2.32
C ASP A 391 20.86 -25.36 -2.45
N ALA A 392 20.27 -25.71 -1.31
CA ALA A 392 18.86 -26.07 -1.27
C ALA A 392 18.04 -24.77 -1.37
N VAL A 393 17.30 -24.62 -2.46
CA VAL A 393 16.38 -23.50 -2.67
C VAL A 393 15.14 -23.74 -1.80
N TYR A 394 15.14 -23.16 -0.60
CA TYR A 394 13.93 -23.07 0.21
C TYR A 394 13.11 -21.86 -0.25
N LEU A 395 11.83 -22.08 -0.55
CA LEU A 395 10.91 -21.00 -0.87
C LEU A 395 10.85 -20.03 0.31
N ALA A 396 11.21 -18.77 0.08
CA ALA A 396 10.84 -17.71 1.02
C ALA A 396 9.31 -17.74 1.13
N PRO A 397 8.74 -17.77 2.34
CA PRO A 397 7.35 -17.37 2.49
C PRO A 397 7.20 -15.97 1.91
N ALA A 398 6.05 -15.69 1.28
CA ALA A 398 5.71 -14.34 0.88
C ALA A 398 5.94 -13.39 2.06
N GLU A 399 6.50 -12.20 1.80
CA GLU A 399 6.66 -11.15 2.80
C GLU A 399 5.39 -11.08 3.64
N SER A 400 5.54 -11.03 4.97
CA SER A 400 4.41 -10.94 5.87
C SER A 400 3.52 -9.79 5.38
N GLY A 401 2.32 -10.11 4.90
CA GLY A 401 1.31 -9.14 4.47
C GLY A 401 0.75 -8.30 5.62
N TRP A 402 1.56 -8.09 6.68
CA TRP A 402 1.29 -7.12 7.71
C TRP A 402 1.58 -5.74 7.13
N VAL A 403 0.55 -5.14 6.55
CA VAL A 403 0.52 -3.71 6.25
C VAL A 403 0.07 -3.02 7.54
N ASP A 404 0.74 -1.94 7.95
CA ASP A 404 0.29 -1.18 9.12
C ASP A 404 -1.19 -0.80 8.92
N PRO A 405 -2.12 -1.22 9.81
CA PRO A 405 -3.54 -0.87 9.68
C PRO A 405 -3.76 0.65 9.73
N ARG A 406 -2.77 1.43 10.16
CA ARG A 406 -2.76 2.89 10.16
C ARG A 406 -1.91 3.40 8.98
N GLN A 407 -2.55 3.65 7.85
CA GLN A 407 -1.94 4.35 6.72
C GLN A 407 -2.39 5.81 6.69
N ALA A 408 -1.55 6.70 6.16
CA ALA A 408 -1.96 8.08 5.89
C ALA A 408 -3.07 8.10 4.81
N PRO A 409 -4.00 9.06 4.87
CA PRO A 409 -5.03 9.17 3.85
C PRO A 409 -4.41 9.51 2.49
N ILE A 410 -4.83 8.78 1.46
CA ILE A 410 -4.44 9.00 0.06
C ILE A 410 -5.66 9.44 -0.77
N ALA A 411 -5.43 10.04 -1.94
CA ALA A 411 -6.50 10.50 -2.81
C ALA A 411 -7.36 9.35 -3.37
N ALA A 412 -8.68 9.57 -3.43
CA ALA A 412 -9.59 8.67 -4.13
C ALA A 412 -9.41 8.82 -5.64
N ASN A 413 -8.90 7.79 -6.30
CA ASN A 413 -8.64 7.80 -7.75
C ASN A 413 -9.90 7.55 -8.59
N PHE A 414 -10.95 6.98 -7.98
CA PHE A 414 -12.20 6.65 -8.66
C PHE A 414 -13.37 7.29 -7.92
N VAL A 415 -13.87 8.38 -8.49
CA VAL A 415 -15.00 9.15 -7.96
C VAL A 415 -16.02 9.34 -9.08
N SER A 416 -17.27 8.99 -8.80
CA SER A 416 -18.42 9.30 -9.65
C SER A 416 -19.18 10.50 -9.08
N VAL A 417 -19.53 11.45 -9.94
CA VAL A 417 -20.34 12.62 -9.58
C VAL A 417 -21.48 12.73 -10.58
N SER A 418 -22.71 12.78 -10.09
CA SER A 418 -23.90 12.79 -10.93
C SER A 418 -25.08 13.53 -10.28
N GLU A 419 -26.15 13.73 -11.04
CA GLU A 419 -27.45 14.15 -10.52
C GLU A 419 -28.26 12.92 -10.12
N LEU A 420 -28.86 12.94 -8.92
CA LEU A 420 -29.70 11.85 -8.45
C LEU A 420 -30.86 11.56 -9.43
N PRO A 421 -31.13 10.28 -9.77
CA PRO A 421 -32.31 9.92 -10.53
C PRO A 421 -33.58 10.10 -9.69
N TYR A 422 -34.73 10.29 -10.35
CA TYR A 422 -36.03 10.44 -9.68
C TYR A 422 -36.31 9.33 -8.65
N TRP A 423 -35.96 8.09 -9.00
CA TRP A 423 -36.02 6.93 -8.11
C TRP A 423 -35.41 7.18 -6.73
N THR A 424 -34.14 7.60 -6.67
CA THR A 424 -33.47 7.82 -5.39
C THR A 424 -34.03 9.01 -4.65
N ILE A 425 -34.44 10.06 -5.36
CA ILE A 425 -35.07 11.22 -4.71
C ILE A 425 -36.35 10.79 -3.98
N VAL A 426 -37.17 9.94 -4.59
CA VAL A 426 -38.38 9.40 -3.96
C VAL A 426 -38.02 8.51 -2.77
N HIS A 427 -37.11 7.55 -2.93
CA HIS A 427 -36.78 6.61 -1.85
C HIS A 427 -36.11 7.27 -0.64
N GLU A 428 -35.18 8.20 -0.90
CA GLU A 428 -34.27 8.71 0.14
C GLU A 428 -34.64 10.08 0.69
N LEU A 429 -35.25 10.96 -0.12
CA LEU A 429 -35.45 12.36 0.26
C LEU A 429 -36.91 12.69 0.57
N THR A 430 -37.85 12.26 -0.26
CA THR A 430 -39.26 12.67 -0.11
C THR A 430 -40.18 11.57 0.42
N GLY A 431 -39.78 10.31 0.28
CA GLY A 431 -40.72 9.19 0.32
C GLY A 431 -41.80 9.32 -0.76
N GLU A 432 -42.88 8.55 -0.59
CA GLU A 432 -44.08 8.59 -1.43
C GLU A 432 -45.03 9.77 -1.10
N SER A 433 -44.54 10.79 -0.40
CA SER A 433 -45.33 11.97 -0.02
C SER A 433 -45.46 12.95 -1.18
N ALA A 434 -46.66 13.07 -1.76
CA ALA A 434 -46.95 14.03 -2.82
C ALA A 434 -46.66 15.49 -2.42
N ALA A 435 -46.85 15.84 -1.14
CA ALA A 435 -46.52 17.17 -0.63
C ALA A 435 -45.02 17.43 -0.62
N ALA A 436 -44.20 16.46 -0.18
CA ALA A 436 -42.74 16.60 -0.18
C ALA A 436 -42.18 16.61 -1.61
N GLN A 437 -42.75 15.81 -2.52
CA GLN A 437 -42.37 15.79 -3.94
C GLN A 437 -42.67 17.12 -4.63
N ALA A 438 -43.73 17.84 -4.22
CA ALA A 438 -44.08 19.16 -4.76
C ALA A 438 -43.11 20.28 -4.35
N GLU A 439 -42.30 20.08 -3.31
CA GLU A 439 -41.27 21.04 -2.87
C GLU A 439 -39.96 20.92 -3.68
N ILE A 440 -39.84 19.93 -4.56
CA ILE A 440 -38.71 19.82 -5.48
C ILE A 440 -38.94 20.76 -6.66
N ASP A 441 -37.98 21.66 -6.91
CA ASP A 441 -38.05 22.55 -8.06
C ASP A 441 -38.07 21.71 -9.36
N PRO A 442 -38.99 21.99 -10.30
CA PRO A 442 -39.03 21.35 -11.61
C PRO A 442 -37.70 21.35 -12.39
N ASN A 443 -36.86 22.37 -12.18
CA ASN A 443 -35.53 22.49 -12.78
C ASN A 443 -34.41 22.13 -11.79
N GLY A 444 -34.74 21.76 -10.56
CA GLY A 444 -33.81 21.36 -9.53
C GLY A 444 -33.29 19.93 -9.70
N GLY A 445 -32.07 19.72 -9.25
CA GLY A 445 -31.43 18.42 -9.09
C GLY A 445 -30.59 18.37 -7.82
N PHE A 446 -30.25 17.16 -7.40
CA PHE A 446 -29.47 16.90 -6.19
C PHE A 446 -28.14 16.26 -6.56
N LEU A 447 -27.06 16.73 -5.94
CA LEU A 447 -25.72 16.20 -6.16
C LEU A 447 -25.61 14.80 -5.55
N SER A 448 -25.12 13.84 -6.33
CA SER A 448 -24.63 12.55 -5.88
C SER A 448 -23.11 12.49 -6.03
N VAL A 449 -22.42 12.07 -4.98
CA VAL A 449 -20.97 11.85 -4.97
C VAL A 449 -20.72 10.44 -4.44
N SER A 450 -20.03 9.62 -5.21
CA SER A 450 -19.62 8.28 -4.79
C SER A 450 -18.12 8.12 -5.00
N ALA A 451 -17.43 7.53 -4.04
CA ALA A 451 -15.99 7.26 -4.15
C ALA A 451 -15.69 5.80 -3.83
N VAL A 452 -14.76 5.21 -4.56
CA VAL A 452 -14.24 3.88 -4.28
C VAL A 452 -13.15 3.98 -3.21
N ARG A 453 -13.12 3.02 -2.28
CA ARG A 453 -12.12 2.97 -1.20
C ARG A 453 -10.70 2.99 -1.81
N PRO A 454 -9.85 3.96 -1.46
CA PRO A 454 -8.52 4.05 -2.05
C PRO A 454 -7.49 3.14 -1.37
N SER A 455 -7.72 2.75 -0.11
CA SER A 455 -6.86 1.86 0.67
C SER A 455 -7.64 1.21 1.81
N ASP A 456 -7.18 0.06 2.31
CA ASP A 456 -7.84 -0.67 3.42
C ASP A 456 -7.94 0.15 4.71
N ALA A 457 -7.00 1.09 4.94
CA ALA A 457 -7.04 2.00 6.08
C ALA A 457 -8.06 3.14 5.97
N ALA A 458 -8.65 3.37 4.79
CA ALA A 458 -9.61 4.44 4.57
C ALA A 458 -10.96 4.07 5.19
N ILE A 459 -11.51 4.96 6.00
CA ILE A 459 -12.71 4.71 6.82
C ILE A 459 -13.94 5.32 6.15
N ASN A 460 -13.87 6.60 5.80
CA ASN A 460 -14.90 7.37 5.09
C ASN A 460 -14.24 8.54 4.33
N TYR A 461 -15.02 9.47 3.77
CA TYR A 461 -14.48 10.68 3.16
C TYR A 461 -15.32 11.92 3.44
N ALA A 462 -14.67 13.07 3.57
CA ALA A 462 -15.37 14.36 3.57
C ALA A 462 -15.67 14.80 2.13
N VAL A 463 -16.86 15.37 1.92
CA VAL A 463 -17.27 15.96 0.64
C VAL A 463 -17.26 17.47 0.76
N LEU A 464 -16.51 18.12 -0.12
CA LEU A 464 -16.40 19.57 -0.20
C LEU A 464 -16.94 20.05 -1.54
N THR A 465 -17.71 21.14 -1.56
CA THR A 465 -18.20 21.74 -2.80
C THR A 465 -17.91 23.23 -2.89
N ARG A 466 -17.96 23.77 -4.11
CA ARG A 466 -18.03 25.21 -4.37
C ARG A 466 -18.80 25.51 -5.65
N GLN A 467 -19.27 26.75 -5.77
CA GLN A 467 -19.77 27.33 -7.01
C GLN A 467 -18.88 28.52 -7.43
N GLY A 468 -18.57 28.62 -8.73
CA GLY A 468 -17.71 29.67 -9.25
C GLY A 468 -16.31 29.68 -8.61
N SER A 469 -15.87 30.86 -8.15
CA SER A 469 -14.55 31.08 -7.54
C SER A 469 -14.55 31.10 -6.01
N ALA A 470 -15.62 30.63 -5.36
CA ALA A 470 -15.70 30.54 -3.91
C ALA A 470 -14.67 29.54 -3.33
N ALA A 471 -14.44 29.62 -2.01
CA ALA A 471 -13.68 28.59 -1.30
C ALA A 471 -14.48 27.28 -1.28
N PHE A 472 -13.77 26.15 -1.18
CA PHE A 472 -14.42 24.86 -0.97
C PHE A 472 -14.98 24.79 0.46
N GLU A 473 -16.24 24.40 0.59
CA GLU A 473 -16.92 24.22 1.87
C GLU A 473 -17.30 22.76 2.06
N LYS A 474 -17.08 22.23 3.28
CA LYS A 474 -17.47 20.87 3.62
C LYS A 474 -18.99 20.80 3.75
N ILE A 475 -19.62 19.96 2.93
CA ILE A 475 -21.07 19.74 2.95
C ILE A 475 -21.48 18.46 3.67
N GLY A 476 -20.53 17.56 3.95
CA GLY A 476 -20.80 16.35 4.72
C GLY A 476 -19.66 15.33 4.69
N VAL A 477 -20.01 14.10 5.07
CA VAL A 477 -19.13 12.92 5.08
C VAL A 477 -19.90 11.79 4.42
N GLY A 478 -19.28 11.11 3.46
CA GLY A 478 -19.83 9.94 2.76
C GLY A 478 -19.00 8.69 3.03
N ASP A 479 -19.61 7.53 2.75
CA ASP A 479 -18.97 6.22 2.83
C ASP A 479 -18.54 5.73 1.46
N PHE A 480 -17.55 4.84 1.43
CA PHE A 480 -17.02 4.28 0.18
C PHE A 480 -17.95 3.24 -0.41
N ILE A 481 -18.03 3.23 -1.74
CA ILE A 481 -18.84 2.27 -2.50
C ILE A 481 -18.00 1.13 -3.07
N PRO A 482 -18.58 -0.07 -3.23
CA PRO A 482 -17.98 -1.14 -4.02
C PRO A 482 -17.80 -0.73 -5.49
N SER A 483 -16.83 -1.35 -6.16
CA SER A 483 -16.69 -1.21 -7.62
C SER A 483 -15.94 -2.37 -8.25
N CYS A 484 -16.06 -2.51 -9.56
CA CYS A 484 -15.23 -3.39 -10.37
C CYS A 484 -15.06 -2.83 -11.79
N VAL A 485 -14.27 -3.51 -12.61
CA VAL A 485 -13.95 -3.10 -13.98
C VAL A 485 -14.38 -4.18 -14.96
N LEU A 486 -14.96 -3.82 -16.10
CA LEU A 486 -15.32 -4.78 -17.15
C LEU A 486 -14.06 -5.44 -17.73
N ALA A 487 -14.06 -6.78 -17.79
CA ALA A 487 -12.97 -7.56 -18.36
C ALA A 487 -12.96 -7.53 -19.90
N ASN A 488 -14.14 -7.41 -20.51
CA ASN A 488 -14.35 -7.47 -21.95
C ASN A 488 -15.27 -6.33 -22.39
N ASP A 489 -15.22 -6.01 -23.69
CA ASP A 489 -16.24 -5.19 -24.33
C ASP A 489 -17.61 -5.90 -24.19
N ILE A 490 -18.66 -5.13 -23.94
CA ILE A 490 -20.03 -5.61 -23.87
C ILE A 490 -20.93 -4.80 -24.81
N GLY A 491 -21.83 -5.50 -25.49
CA GLY A 491 -22.95 -4.91 -26.19
C GLY A 491 -24.08 -4.47 -25.24
N GLN A 492 -25.22 -4.15 -25.85
CA GLN A 492 -26.43 -3.70 -25.13
C GLN A 492 -27.25 -4.85 -24.53
N THR A 493 -26.99 -6.09 -24.92
CA THR A 493 -27.84 -7.25 -24.58
C THR A 493 -27.25 -8.13 -23.48
N GLU A 494 -25.95 -8.00 -23.23
CA GLU A 494 -25.20 -8.80 -22.27
C GLU A 494 -25.62 -8.41 -20.85
N THR A 495 -26.13 -9.40 -20.12
CA THR A 495 -26.60 -9.28 -18.73
C THR A 495 -25.65 -9.94 -17.73
N VAL A 496 -24.74 -10.81 -18.18
CA VAL A 496 -23.68 -11.37 -17.34
C VAL A 496 -22.35 -10.71 -17.72
N LEU A 497 -21.85 -9.89 -16.81
CA LEU A 497 -20.66 -9.09 -17.01
C LEU A 497 -19.47 -9.79 -16.36
N ASN A 498 -18.43 -10.05 -17.14
CA ASN A 498 -17.15 -10.52 -16.61
C ASN A 498 -16.38 -9.32 -16.06
N VAL A 499 -15.90 -9.40 -14.82
CA VAL A 499 -15.31 -8.27 -14.10
C VAL A 499 -13.95 -8.61 -13.48
N LEU A 500 -13.11 -7.58 -13.39
CA LEU A 500 -11.77 -7.60 -12.80
C LEU A 500 -11.65 -6.48 -11.76
N TYR A 501 -10.58 -6.52 -10.96
CA TYR A 501 -10.22 -5.47 -10.01
C TYR A 501 -11.37 -5.05 -9.09
N GLY A 502 -12.07 -6.06 -8.55
CA GLY A 502 -13.15 -5.87 -7.59
C GLY A 502 -12.65 -5.26 -6.29
N VAL A 503 -13.39 -4.28 -5.77
CA VAL A 503 -13.19 -3.65 -4.45
C VAL A 503 -14.50 -3.78 -3.70
N ASP A 504 -14.45 -4.35 -2.50
CA ASP A 504 -15.57 -4.52 -1.57
C ASP A 504 -16.81 -5.19 -2.21
N LEU A 505 -16.62 -6.10 -3.18
CA LEU A 505 -17.71 -6.74 -3.93
C LEU A 505 -18.62 -7.63 -3.06
N ASP A 506 -18.13 -8.06 -1.90
CA ASP A 506 -18.88 -8.77 -0.88
C ASP A 506 -19.88 -7.88 -0.14
N LEU A 507 -19.75 -6.55 -0.22
CA LEU A 507 -20.65 -5.57 0.39
C LEU A 507 -21.79 -5.10 -0.53
N VAL A 508 -21.86 -5.61 -1.76
CA VAL A 508 -22.88 -5.17 -2.74
C VAL A 508 -24.27 -5.64 -2.32
N THR A 509 -25.18 -4.70 -2.06
CA THR A 509 -26.62 -4.98 -1.92
C THR A 509 -27.22 -5.35 -3.28
N LEU A 510 -28.01 -6.43 -3.34
CA LEU A 510 -28.71 -6.84 -4.57
C LEU A 510 -30.04 -6.10 -4.73
N ASN A 511 -30.57 -6.10 -5.96
CA ASN A 511 -31.78 -5.36 -6.37
C ASN A 511 -31.66 -3.84 -6.24
N THR A 512 -30.43 -3.33 -6.23
CA THR A 512 -30.09 -1.92 -6.31
C THR A 512 -29.50 -1.60 -7.68
N TYR A 513 -29.35 -0.32 -8.01
CA TYR A 513 -28.72 0.10 -9.25
C TYR A 513 -27.24 0.44 -9.09
N ALA A 514 -26.46 0.08 -10.10
CA ALA A 514 -25.07 0.46 -10.30
C ALA A 514 -24.93 1.33 -11.55
N GLN A 515 -23.83 2.07 -11.64
CA GLN A 515 -23.53 2.97 -12.75
C GLN A 515 -22.31 2.48 -13.53
N VAL A 516 -22.45 2.35 -14.86
CA VAL A 516 -21.33 2.13 -15.79
C VAL A 516 -21.38 3.18 -16.89
N GLY A 517 -20.36 4.04 -16.94
CA GLY A 517 -20.39 5.23 -17.79
C GLY A 517 -21.62 6.10 -17.48
N SER A 518 -22.49 6.29 -18.48
CA SER A 518 -23.77 7.01 -18.35
C SER A 518 -25.00 6.09 -18.22
N GLU A 519 -24.82 4.77 -18.14
CA GLU A 519 -25.90 3.80 -18.00
C GLU A 519 -26.08 3.40 -16.52
N LEU A 520 -27.34 3.29 -16.09
CA LEU A 520 -27.69 2.63 -14.83
C LEU A 520 -28.15 1.19 -15.12
N VAL A 521 -27.66 0.25 -14.33
CA VAL A 521 -27.97 -1.18 -14.42
C VAL A 521 -28.47 -1.69 -13.08
N ALA A 522 -29.49 -2.55 -13.04
CA ALA A 522 -29.95 -3.17 -11.80
C ALA A 522 -29.11 -4.41 -11.50
N VAL A 523 -28.65 -4.57 -10.26
CA VAL A 523 -27.72 -5.63 -9.85
C VAL A 523 -28.50 -6.83 -9.31
N ASN A 524 -28.46 -7.93 -10.04
CA ASN A 524 -29.23 -9.14 -9.73
C ASN A 524 -28.40 -10.19 -8.99
N ALA A 525 -27.11 -10.29 -9.30
CA ALA A 525 -26.20 -11.20 -8.61
C ALA A 525 -24.74 -10.74 -8.73
N VAL A 526 -23.94 -11.04 -7.70
CA VAL A 526 -22.48 -10.88 -7.71
C VAL A 526 -21.85 -12.22 -7.35
N ASN A 527 -20.97 -12.73 -8.21
CA ASN A 527 -20.21 -13.94 -7.96
C ASN A 527 -18.71 -13.62 -7.95
N VAL A 528 -18.18 -13.38 -6.75
CA VAL A 528 -16.77 -12.99 -6.55
C VAL A 528 -15.81 -14.08 -7.01
N ALA A 529 -16.12 -15.37 -6.78
CA ALA A 529 -15.26 -16.49 -7.16
C ALA A 529 -15.20 -16.70 -8.67
N ALA A 530 -16.32 -16.50 -9.38
CA ALA A 530 -16.38 -16.59 -10.84
C ALA A 530 -15.94 -15.30 -11.54
N GLY A 531 -15.80 -14.19 -10.82
CA GLY A 531 -15.49 -12.88 -11.39
C GLY A 531 -16.62 -12.35 -12.28
N THR A 532 -17.89 -12.54 -11.88
CA THR A 532 -19.05 -12.11 -12.68
C THR A 532 -20.08 -11.30 -11.88
N VAL A 533 -20.75 -10.37 -12.58
CA VAL A 533 -21.89 -9.61 -12.07
C VAL A 533 -23.05 -9.78 -13.05
N THR A 534 -24.20 -10.23 -12.56
CA THR A 534 -25.43 -10.33 -13.37
C THR A 534 -26.26 -9.09 -13.15
N VAL A 535 -26.68 -8.44 -14.24
CA VAL A 535 -27.43 -7.18 -14.22
C VAL A 535 -28.60 -7.17 -15.20
N ASP A 536 -29.60 -6.34 -14.92
CA ASP A 536 -30.52 -5.84 -15.94
C ASP A 536 -30.05 -4.49 -16.46
N ARG A 537 -29.97 -4.37 -17.79
CA ARG A 537 -29.38 -3.23 -18.49
C ARG A 537 -30.39 -2.08 -18.63
N GLY A 538 -29.89 -0.83 -18.64
CA GLY A 538 -30.65 0.38 -18.91
C GLY A 538 -31.91 0.58 -18.05
N VAL A 539 -31.75 0.67 -16.74
CA VAL A 539 -32.87 0.90 -15.81
C VAL A 539 -33.10 2.40 -15.55
N LEU A 540 -34.24 2.69 -14.91
CA LEU A 540 -34.70 4.05 -14.61
C LEU A 540 -34.79 4.95 -15.86
N ASP A 541 -34.07 6.06 -15.85
CA ASP A 541 -34.04 7.08 -16.90
C ASP A 541 -32.91 6.86 -17.93
N THR A 542 -32.24 5.70 -17.90
CA THR A 542 -31.18 5.33 -18.83
C THR A 542 -31.58 4.21 -19.77
N VAL A 543 -30.77 3.96 -20.80
CA VAL A 543 -30.96 2.89 -21.79
C VAL A 543 -29.71 2.02 -21.88
N PRO A 544 -29.81 0.76 -22.35
CA PRO A 544 -28.65 -0.09 -22.57
C PRO A 544 -27.66 0.56 -23.55
N ALA A 545 -26.37 0.56 -23.19
CA ALA A 545 -25.29 1.09 -24.02
C ALA A 545 -24.18 0.06 -24.26
N LYS A 546 -23.36 0.27 -25.28
CA LYS A 546 -22.11 -0.51 -25.44
C LYS A 546 -21.06 0.06 -24.49
N HIS A 547 -20.29 -0.81 -23.84
CA HIS A 547 -19.17 -0.40 -22.98
C HIS A 547 -17.92 -1.18 -23.35
N SER A 548 -16.78 -0.50 -23.36
CA SER A 548 -15.50 -1.14 -23.61
C SER A 548 -14.94 -1.82 -22.36
N ALA A 549 -14.09 -2.82 -22.55
CA ALA A 549 -13.23 -3.37 -21.51
C ALA A 549 -12.48 -2.24 -20.81
N GLY A 550 -12.33 -2.33 -19.49
CA GLY A 550 -11.76 -1.25 -18.68
C GLY A 550 -12.76 -0.22 -18.16
N ALA A 551 -14.02 -0.21 -18.63
CA ALA A 551 -15.05 0.64 -18.05
C ALA A 551 -15.35 0.21 -16.59
N ARG A 552 -15.47 1.18 -15.69
CA ARG A 552 -15.72 0.92 -14.26
C ARG A 552 -17.23 0.90 -13.97
N LEU A 553 -17.64 -0.13 -13.24
CA LEU A 553 -18.98 -0.27 -12.66
C LEU A 553 -18.92 0.17 -11.19
N TYR A 554 -19.73 1.17 -10.84
CA TYR A 554 -19.85 1.74 -9.50
C TYR A 554 -21.18 1.28 -8.87
N PHE A 555 -21.14 0.62 -7.72
CA PHE A 555 -22.35 0.21 -6.99
C PHE A 555 -22.80 1.36 -6.09
N VAL A 556 -23.53 2.32 -6.69
CA VAL A 556 -23.74 3.66 -6.12
C VAL A 556 -24.90 3.74 -5.12
N GLU A 557 -25.98 2.98 -5.34
CA GLU A 557 -27.13 2.97 -4.43
C GLU A 557 -26.73 2.38 -3.07
N ASP A 558 -27.37 2.85 -1.99
CA ASP A 558 -27.03 2.65 -0.56
C ASP A 558 -25.73 3.29 -0.04
N GLY A 559 -24.74 3.60 -0.89
CA GLY A 559 -23.44 4.15 -0.43
C GLY A 559 -23.07 5.54 -0.96
N GLN A 560 -23.81 6.09 -1.91
CA GLN A 560 -23.56 7.44 -2.43
C GLN A 560 -23.89 8.53 -1.41
N PHE A 561 -23.03 9.54 -1.34
CA PHE A 561 -23.29 10.74 -0.56
C PHE A 561 -24.18 11.71 -1.36
N TYR A 562 -25.20 12.23 -0.69
CA TYR A 562 -26.02 13.33 -1.17
C TYR A 562 -26.45 14.21 0.02
N ASN A 563 -26.92 15.41 -0.27
CA ASN A 563 -27.55 16.29 0.73
C ASN A 563 -28.84 16.89 0.18
N THR A 564 -29.53 17.70 1.00
CA THR A 564 -30.83 18.29 0.65
C THR A 564 -30.74 19.59 -0.16
N SER A 565 -29.53 19.98 -0.61
CA SER A 565 -29.37 21.19 -1.41
C SER A 565 -29.78 20.94 -2.86
N GLN A 566 -30.68 21.78 -3.38
CA GLN A 566 -31.12 21.76 -4.77
C GLN A 566 -30.25 22.69 -5.62
N TYR A 567 -29.86 22.21 -6.80
CA TYR A 567 -29.14 22.99 -7.81
C TYR A 567 -29.97 23.06 -9.09
N LEU A 568 -30.08 24.23 -9.68
CA LEU A 568 -30.92 24.44 -10.85
C LEU A 568 -30.19 24.00 -12.13
N SER A 569 -30.98 23.60 -13.14
CA SER A 569 -30.46 23.27 -14.47
C SER A 569 -29.52 24.36 -15.01
N GLY A 570 -28.32 23.97 -15.43
CA GLY A 570 -27.28 24.86 -15.93
C GLY A 570 -26.28 25.33 -14.87
N GLU A 571 -26.57 25.16 -13.58
CA GLU A 571 -25.59 25.44 -12.52
C GLU A 571 -24.46 24.41 -12.55
N MET A 572 -23.23 24.91 -12.37
CA MET A 572 -22.03 24.07 -12.24
C MET A 572 -21.57 24.06 -10.78
N VAL A 573 -21.42 22.86 -10.24
CA VAL A 573 -20.84 22.61 -8.92
C VAL A 573 -19.51 21.90 -9.09
N GLN A 574 -18.51 22.35 -8.35
CA GLN A 574 -17.23 21.64 -8.25
C GLN A 574 -17.16 20.92 -6.90
N THR A 575 -16.70 19.68 -6.91
CA THR A 575 -16.59 18.85 -5.72
C THR A 575 -15.19 18.29 -5.55
N LYS A 576 -14.80 18.07 -4.29
CA LYS A 576 -13.60 17.36 -3.87
C LYS A 576 -13.99 16.30 -2.83
N VAL A 577 -13.34 15.14 -2.93
CA VAL A 577 -13.47 14.05 -1.96
C VAL A 577 -12.16 13.92 -1.19
N LEU A 578 -12.24 13.97 0.14
CA LEU A 578 -11.09 13.91 1.05
C LEU A 578 -11.20 12.64 1.91
N PRO A 579 -10.61 11.50 1.48
CA PRO A 579 -10.54 10.28 2.29
C PRO A 579 -9.96 10.51 3.69
N ALA A 580 -10.50 9.80 4.67
CA ALA A 580 -10.06 9.84 6.05
C ALA A 580 -9.59 8.44 6.49
N THR A 581 -8.53 8.40 7.28
CA THR A 581 -8.00 7.19 7.93
C THR A 581 -7.87 7.42 9.43
N GLY A 582 -7.44 6.41 10.19
CA GLY A 582 -7.09 6.57 11.60
C GLY A 582 -5.96 7.58 11.87
N MET A 583 -5.27 8.07 10.83
CA MET A 583 -4.20 9.07 10.92
C MET A 583 -4.65 10.50 10.58
N GLY A 584 -5.88 10.71 10.11
CA GLY A 584 -6.40 12.03 9.76
C GLY A 584 -7.18 12.05 8.45
N VAL A 585 -7.43 13.25 7.92
CA VAL A 585 -8.16 13.49 6.65
C VAL A 585 -7.17 13.96 5.58
N LEU A 586 -7.36 13.54 4.33
CA LEU A 586 -6.55 13.98 3.20
C LEU A 586 -6.54 15.51 3.10
N ALA A 587 -5.37 16.09 2.87
CA ALA A 587 -5.23 17.53 2.64
C ALA A 587 -5.99 17.97 1.37
N GLU A 588 -6.74 19.08 1.46
CA GLU A 588 -7.59 19.59 0.37
C GLU A 588 -6.82 19.87 -0.94
N ALA A 589 -5.55 20.28 -0.83
CA ALA A 589 -4.69 20.54 -1.99
C ALA A 589 -4.32 19.27 -2.77
N SER A 590 -4.41 18.10 -2.14
CA SER A 590 -4.10 16.80 -2.74
C SER A 590 -5.32 16.11 -3.34
N ALA A 591 -6.52 16.66 -3.18
CA ALA A 591 -7.76 16.10 -3.70
C ALA A 591 -8.09 16.64 -5.11
N PRO A 592 -8.33 15.76 -6.12
CA PRO A 592 -8.78 16.17 -7.45
C PRO A 592 -10.10 16.96 -7.40
N THR A 593 -10.22 17.97 -8.26
CA THR A 593 -11.48 18.73 -8.42
C THR A 593 -12.30 18.17 -9.57
N ILE A 594 -13.55 17.81 -9.31
CA ILE A 594 -14.48 17.27 -10.29
C ILE A 594 -15.63 18.27 -10.47
N SER A 595 -15.99 18.59 -11.72
CA SER A 595 -17.08 19.53 -12.02
C SER A 595 -18.29 18.79 -12.57
N TYR A 596 -19.48 19.16 -12.12
CA TYR A 596 -20.74 18.64 -12.63
C TYR A 596 -21.69 19.79 -12.97
N THR A 597 -22.41 19.68 -14.08
CA THR A 597 -23.42 20.66 -14.52
C THR A 597 -24.80 20.02 -14.49
N PHE A 598 -25.72 20.61 -13.74
CA PHE A 598 -27.07 20.09 -13.54
C PHE A 598 -27.91 20.22 -14.80
N ALA A 599 -28.75 19.21 -15.07
CA ALA A 599 -29.51 19.14 -16.31
C ALA A 599 -30.96 18.68 -16.10
N LYS A 600 -31.49 18.92 -14.89
CA LYS A 600 -32.88 18.67 -14.45
C LYS A 600 -33.32 17.26 -14.80
N ARG A 601 -32.54 16.29 -14.34
CA ARG A 601 -32.72 14.86 -14.60
C ARG A 601 -34.06 14.37 -14.07
N GLN A 602 -34.45 14.79 -12.86
CA GLN A 602 -35.61 14.27 -12.14
C GLN A 602 -36.97 14.50 -12.81
N ILE A 603 -37.13 15.62 -13.54
CA ILE A 603 -38.40 15.97 -14.20
C ILE A 603 -38.59 15.28 -15.55
N ARG A 604 -37.54 14.66 -16.12
CA ARG A 604 -37.64 14.09 -17.46
C ARG A 604 -38.41 12.77 -17.41
N PRO A 605 -39.29 12.50 -18.39
CA PRO A 605 -39.95 11.20 -18.47
C PRO A 605 -38.90 10.10 -18.70
N TYR A 606 -39.17 8.89 -18.23
CA TYR A 606 -38.28 7.77 -18.53
C TYR A 606 -38.31 7.44 -20.04
N PRO A 607 -37.16 7.02 -20.63
CA PRO A 607 -37.15 6.55 -22.01
C PRO A 607 -38.08 5.35 -22.18
N PRO A 608 -38.61 5.09 -23.39
CA PRO A 608 -39.42 3.90 -23.64
C PRO A 608 -38.64 2.63 -23.29
N GLY A 609 -39.36 1.59 -22.84
CA GLY A 609 -38.79 0.25 -22.63
C GLY A 609 -38.97 -0.64 -23.86
N LYS A 610 -38.38 -1.83 -23.85
CA LYS A 610 -38.61 -2.91 -24.83
C LYS A 610 -38.56 -2.44 -26.29
N PHE A 611 -37.61 -1.58 -26.60
CA PHE A 611 -37.50 -0.98 -27.92
C PHE A 611 -37.11 -2.04 -28.96
N ARG A 612 -37.84 -2.08 -30.07
CA ARG A 612 -37.66 -3.05 -31.15
C ARG A 612 -37.82 -2.40 -32.51
N VAL A 613 -37.10 -2.93 -33.49
CA VAL A 613 -37.31 -2.66 -34.92
C VAL A 613 -37.62 -3.98 -35.62
N ASN A 614 -38.73 -4.06 -36.33
CA ASN A 614 -39.24 -5.27 -36.98
C ASN A 614 -39.27 -6.48 -36.04
N ASN A 615 -39.70 -6.25 -34.78
CA ASN A 615 -39.72 -7.20 -33.66
C ASN A 615 -38.36 -7.69 -33.16
N LEU A 616 -37.25 -7.21 -33.71
CA LEU A 616 -35.89 -7.49 -33.27
C LEU A 616 -35.42 -6.43 -32.27
N ASP A 617 -34.57 -6.83 -31.33
CA ASP A 617 -33.95 -5.94 -30.35
C ASP A 617 -32.59 -5.42 -30.86
N TYR A 618 -31.72 -5.04 -29.94
CA TYR A 618 -30.36 -4.56 -30.22
C TYR A 618 -29.46 -5.55 -30.98
N SER A 619 -29.85 -6.83 -31.08
CA SER A 619 -29.14 -7.85 -31.84
C SER A 619 -29.46 -7.85 -33.35
N VAL A 620 -30.23 -6.87 -33.84
CA VAL A 620 -30.58 -6.76 -35.26
C VAL A 620 -29.33 -6.71 -36.15
N SER A 621 -29.22 -7.69 -37.05
CA SER A 621 -28.18 -7.75 -38.07
C SER A 621 -28.70 -7.28 -39.43
N TYR A 622 -29.98 -7.54 -39.70
CA TYR A 622 -30.69 -7.03 -40.86
C TYR A 622 -32.20 -6.91 -40.59
N ILE A 623 -32.90 -6.16 -41.43
CA ILE A 623 -34.38 -6.15 -41.51
C ILE A 623 -34.85 -6.46 -42.93
N THR A 624 -36.10 -6.90 -43.08
CA THR A 624 -36.81 -6.95 -44.36
C THR A 624 -38.09 -6.12 -44.32
N GLY A 625 -38.46 -5.55 -45.47
CA GLY A 625 -39.70 -4.79 -45.62
C GLY A 625 -39.67 -3.41 -44.93
N GLU A 626 -40.85 -2.90 -44.58
CA GLU A 626 -41.00 -1.59 -43.93
C GLU A 626 -40.42 -1.58 -42.52
N VAL A 627 -39.87 -0.43 -42.11
CA VAL A 627 -39.34 -0.23 -40.75
C VAL A 627 -40.50 -0.01 -39.81
N THR A 628 -40.82 -1.01 -38.99
CA THR A 628 -41.80 -0.90 -37.91
C THR A 628 -41.07 -0.86 -36.58
N VAL A 629 -41.20 0.25 -35.88
CA VAL A 629 -40.68 0.42 -34.52
C VAL A 629 -41.76 0.18 -33.48
N SER A 630 -41.39 -0.48 -32.39
CA SER A 630 -42.28 -0.66 -31.24
C SER A 630 -41.54 -0.51 -29.91
N TRP A 631 -42.28 -0.17 -28.86
CA TRP A 631 -41.78 0.04 -27.52
C TRP A 631 -42.86 -0.23 -26.46
N ALA A 632 -42.44 -0.31 -25.21
CA ALA A 632 -43.30 -0.34 -24.04
C ALA A 632 -43.30 1.02 -23.35
N HIS A 633 -44.45 1.46 -22.83
CA HIS A 633 -44.47 2.65 -21.98
C HIS A 633 -43.74 2.40 -20.67
N ARG A 634 -43.08 3.44 -20.21
CA ARG A 634 -42.42 3.54 -18.91
C ARG A 634 -42.89 4.82 -18.22
N SER A 635 -42.82 4.83 -16.89
CA SER A 635 -43.34 5.93 -16.08
C SER A 635 -42.52 6.09 -14.82
N ARG A 636 -41.88 7.25 -14.61
CA ARG A 636 -41.04 7.48 -13.44
C ARG A 636 -41.83 7.40 -12.13
N VAL A 637 -43.09 7.83 -12.15
CA VAL A 637 -43.96 7.91 -10.97
C VAL A 637 -44.67 6.58 -10.65
N LEU A 638 -44.71 5.62 -11.59
CA LEU A 638 -45.23 4.28 -11.34
C LEU A 638 -44.10 3.26 -11.06
N GLN A 639 -42.87 3.61 -11.40
CA GLN A 639 -41.68 2.78 -11.22
C GLN A 639 -40.92 3.14 -9.95
N THR A 640 -41.61 3.15 -8.80
CA THR A 640 -40.98 3.37 -7.48
C THR A 640 -40.93 2.09 -6.63
N ALA A 641 -41.62 1.02 -7.04
CA ALA A 641 -41.68 -0.23 -6.28
C ALA A 641 -40.48 -1.16 -6.49
N TYR A 642 -39.93 -1.23 -7.71
CA TYR A 642 -38.76 -2.02 -8.06
C TYR A 642 -38.09 -1.47 -9.34
N LEU A 643 -36.83 -1.88 -9.58
CA LEU A 643 -36.09 -1.53 -10.79
C LEU A 643 -36.60 -2.35 -11.98
N VAL A 644 -37.41 -1.72 -12.84
CA VAL A 644 -37.99 -2.38 -14.02
C VAL A 644 -36.95 -2.59 -15.11
N ALA A 645 -36.85 -3.83 -15.58
CA ALA A 645 -35.93 -4.21 -16.65
C ALA A 645 -36.44 -3.81 -18.04
N GLN A 646 -35.52 -3.66 -19.00
CA GLN A 646 -35.85 -3.25 -20.36
C GLN A 646 -36.78 -4.21 -21.12
N GLY A 647 -36.81 -5.50 -20.76
CA GLY A 647 -37.64 -6.51 -21.44
C GLY A 647 -39.10 -6.56 -20.99
N GLU A 648 -39.45 -5.84 -19.92
CA GLU A 648 -40.75 -5.94 -19.27
C GLU A 648 -41.91 -5.41 -20.12
N ALA A 649 -43.12 -5.83 -19.75
CA ALA A 649 -44.34 -5.42 -20.43
C ALA A 649 -44.64 -3.92 -20.20
N ASN A 650 -45.61 -3.43 -20.97
CA ASN A 650 -46.08 -2.05 -20.87
C ASN A 650 -46.71 -1.78 -19.50
N ILE A 651 -46.17 -0.82 -18.75
CA ILE A 651 -46.65 -0.41 -17.41
C ILE A 651 -47.50 0.86 -17.43
N GLY A 652 -47.80 1.39 -18.62
CA GLY A 652 -48.50 2.65 -18.82
C GLY A 652 -47.56 3.87 -18.82
N PRO A 653 -47.88 4.91 -19.60
CA PRO A 653 -47.07 6.13 -19.63
C PRO A 653 -47.46 7.07 -18.47
N GLU A 654 -46.57 7.99 -18.13
CA GLU A 654 -47.00 9.17 -17.37
C GLU A 654 -48.05 9.94 -18.17
N PRO A 655 -49.09 10.51 -17.52
CA PRO A 655 -50.07 11.33 -18.21
C PRO A 655 -49.42 12.43 -19.06
N GLY A 656 -49.85 12.56 -20.31
CA GLY A 656 -49.31 13.54 -21.26
C GLY A 656 -48.03 13.11 -21.99
N THR A 657 -47.50 11.90 -21.73
CA THR A 657 -46.32 11.41 -22.46
C THR A 657 -46.65 11.06 -23.91
N THR A 658 -45.80 11.53 -24.82
CA THR A 658 -45.78 11.18 -26.24
C THR A 658 -44.39 10.67 -26.63
N TYR A 659 -44.24 10.13 -27.83
CA TYR A 659 -42.96 9.65 -28.34
C TYR A 659 -42.55 10.39 -29.60
N THR A 660 -41.25 10.55 -29.77
CA THR A 660 -40.63 11.06 -31.00
C THR A 660 -39.73 9.97 -31.58
N VAL A 661 -39.98 9.60 -32.84
CA VAL A 661 -39.14 8.66 -33.61
C VAL A 661 -38.30 9.47 -34.58
N ARG A 662 -36.98 9.24 -34.60
CA ARG A 662 -36.05 9.84 -35.56
C ARG A 662 -35.34 8.75 -36.35
N ILE A 663 -35.36 8.90 -37.68
CA ILE A 663 -34.70 7.98 -38.62
C ILE A 663 -33.52 8.69 -39.25
N TYR A 664 -32.34 8.09 -39.16
CA TYR A 664 -31.12 8.56 -39.82
C TYR A 664 -30.76 7.59 -40.93
N GLY A 665 -30.44 8.13 -42.11
CA GLY A 665 -30.09 7.35 -43.31
C GLY A 665 -28.65 6.82 -43.29
N GLU A 666 -28.24 6.15 -44.38
CA GLU A 666 -26.91 5.52 -44.56
C GLU A 666 -25.71 6.43 -44.26
N ALA A 667 -25.83 7.73 -44.48
CA ALA A 667 -24.79 8.72 -44.23
C ALA A 667 -24.80 9.28 -42.78
N GLY A 668 -25.65 8.74 -41.90
CA GLY A 668 -25.85 9.25 -40.53
C GLY A 668 -26.64 10.57 -40.46
N THR A 669 -27.20 11.04 -41.57
CA THR A 669 -28.01 12.27 -41.62
C THR A 669 -29.46 11.98 -41.22
N LEU A 670 -30.07 12.87 -40.43
CA LEU A 670 -31.49 12.80 -40.10
C LEU A 670 -32.35 12.88 -41.37
N LYS A 671 -33.26 11.92 -41.55
CA LYS A 671 -34.16 11.81 -42.70
C LYS A 671 -35.61 12.05 -42.32
N HIS A 672 -36.04 11.41 -41.24
CA HIS A 672 -37.42 11.49 -40.78
C HIS A 672 -37.49 11.88 -39.30
N THR A 673 -38.52 12.63 -38.93
CA THR A 673 -38.88 12.90 -37.54
C THR A 673 -40.39 12.83 -37.40
N GLU A 674 -40.85 11.81 -36.69
CA GLU A 674 -42.25 11.64 -36.33
C GLU A 674 -42.44 12.02 -34.86
N THR A 675 -43.42 12.87 -34.55
CA THR A 675 -43.63 13.41 -33.19
C THR A 675 -45.07 13.24 -32.72
N GLY A 676 -45.31 13.36 -31.42
CA GLY A 676 -46.66 13.35 -30.86
C GLY A 676 -47.32 11.97 -30.83
N LEU A 677 -46.54 10.90 -30.97
CA LEU A 677 -47.04 9.53 -30.97
C LEU A 677 -47.51 9.14 -29.57
N THR A 678 -48.77 8.70 -29.45
CA THR A 678 -49.36 8.25 -28.17
C THR A 678 -49.42 6.72 -28.03
N GLY A 679 -49.27 6.00 -29.14
CA GLY A 679 -49.25 4.53 -29.17
C GLY A 679 -47.91 3.93 -28.75
N THR A 680 -47.80 2.63 -28.99
CA THR A 680 -46.61 1.80 -28.67
C THR A 680 -45.85 1.34 -29.91
N SER A 681 -46.24 1.82 -31.09
CA SER A 681 -45.61 1.46 -32.35
C SER A 681 -45.84 2.52 -33.40
N TRP A 682 -44.92 2.61 -34.35
CA TRP A 682 -45.04 3.40 -35.56
C TRP A 682 -44.32 2.71 -36.72
N THR A 683 -44.83 2.86 -37.93
CA THR A 683 -44.24 2.28 -39.13
C THR A 683 -43.82 3.40 -40.06
N TYR A 684 -42.56 3.37 -40.49
CA TYR A 684 -42.04 4.25 -41.53
C TYR A 684 -42.43 3.67 -42.89
N PRO A 685 -43.39 4.28 -43.62
CA PRO A 685 -43.89 3.68 -44.86
C PRO A 685 -42.81 3.65 -45.93
N MET A 686 -42.72 2.55 -46.69
CA MET A 686 -41.68 2.37 -47.72
C MET A 686 -41.66 3.51 -48.75
N ALA A 687 -42.85 3.98 -49.14
CA ALA A 687 -42.98 5.07 -50.11
C ALA A 687 -42.39 6.39 -49.57
N THR A 688 -42.56 6.66 -48.28
CA THR A 688 -41.98 7.82 -47.60
C THR A 688 -40.47 7.69 -47.53
N GLU A 689 -39.97 6.50 -47.17
CA GLU A 689 -38.53 6.24 -47.12
C GLU A 689 -37.85 6.47 -48.47
N ILE A 690 -38.41 5.93 -49.56
CA ILE A 690 -37.88 6.13 -50.91
C ILE A 690 -37.87 7.61 -51.29
N ALA A 691 -38.91 8.36 -50.92
CA ALA A 691 -39.00 9.79 -51.20
C ALA A 691 -37.98 10.61 -50.40
N GLU A 692 -37.78 10.29 -49.12
CA GLU A 692 -36.88 11.04 -48.21
C GLU A 692 -35.40 10.61 -48.32
N SER A 693 -35.13 9.41 -48.85
CA SER A 693 -33.75 8.92 -49.02
C SER A 693 -32.97 9.79 -50.01
N GLY A 694 -33.64 10.26 -51.08
CA GLY A 694 -33.02 10.93 -52.22
C GLY A 694 -32.24 9.99 -53.15
N LEU A 695 -32.40 8.66 -52.98
CA LEU A 695 -31.66 7.63 -53.71
C LEU A 695 -32.52 6.89 -54.74
N ASN A 696 -33.82 7.20 -54.84
CA ASN A 696 -34.83 6.43 -55.58
C ASN A 696 -34.91 4.95 -55.15
N ARG A 697 -34.44 4.65 -53.94
CA ARG A 697 -34.52 3.36 -53.25
C ARG A 697 -34.56 3.61 -51.73
N PRO A 698 -35.00 2.65 -50.91
CA PRO A 698 -34.86 2.75 -49.46
C PRO A 698 -33.38 2.74 -49.05
N HIS A 699 -33.12 3.02 -47.78
CA HIS A 699 -31.76 3.05 -47.24
C HIS A 699 -31.22 1.65 -46.96
N GLU A 700 -29.99 1.35 -47.39
CA GLU A 700 -29.29 0.09 -47.11
C GLU A 700 -28.92 -0.06 -45.64
N LYS A 701 -28.86 1.06 -44.89
CA LYS A 701 -28.57 1.13 -43.45
C LYS A 701 -29.36 2.26 -42.83
N LEU A 702 -29.86 2.04 -41.63
CA LEU A 702 -30.65 3.03 -40.90
C LEU A 702 -30.23 3.05 -39.43
N THR A 703 -30.31 4.21 -38.79
CA THR A 703 -30.30 4.31 -37.32
C THR A 703 -31.65 4.85 -36.88
N VAL A 704 -32.31 4.14 -35.96
CA VAL A 704 -33.60 4.55 -35.41
C VAL A 704 -33.44 4.96 -33.96
N LYS A 705 -33.95 6.15 -33.62
CA LYS A 705 -33.99 6.67 -32.24
C LYS A 705 -35.41 6.89 -31.78
N VAL A 706 -35.69 6.56 -30.52
CA VAL A 706 -36.99 6.84 -29.89
C VAL A 706 -36.79 7.48 -28.52
N GLU A 707 -37.49 8.60 -28.30
CA GLU A 707 -37.46 9.38 -27.06
C GLU A 707 -38.88 9.59 -26.55
N ALA A 708 -39.03 9.66 -25.22
CA ALA A 708 -40.28 10.06 -24.59
C ALA A 708 -40.29 11.59 -24.39
N VAL A 709 -41.45 12.21 -24.55
CA VAL A 709 -41.65 13.65 -24.38
C VAL A 709 -42.89 13.89 -23.53
N ARG A 710 -42.75 14.67 -22.46
CA ARG A 710 -43.86 15.06 -21.59
C ARG A 710 -43.68 16.52 -21.18
N ASP A 711 -44.72 17.34 -21.37
CA ASP A 711 -44.71 18.78 -21.02
C ASP A 711 -43.50 19.54 -21.57
N GLY A 712 -43.04 19.17 -22.78
CA GLY A 712 -41.86 19.74 -23.42
C GLY A 712 -40.51 19.21 -22.90
N HIS A 713 -40.50 18.34 -21.88
CA HIS A 713 -39.30 17.66 -21.39
C HIS A 713 -39.07 16.36 -22.17
N ILE A 714 -37.88 16.23 -22.75
CA ILE A 714 -37.41 15.02 -23.44
C ILE A 714 -36.75 14.10 -22.41
N SER A 715 -36.95 12.79 -22.57
CA SER A 715 -36.29 11.77 -21.75
C SER A 715 -34.79 11.98 -21.64
N TRP A 716 -34.21 11.56 -20.50
CA TRP A 716 -32.79 11.77 -20.22
C TRP A 716 -31.87 11.16 -21.28
N GLN A 717 -32.25 9.96 -21.76
CA GLN A 717 -31.60 9.29 -22.89
C GLN A 717 -32.63 8.90 -23.95
N ALA A 718 -32.13 8.56 -25.13
CA ALA A 718 -32.91 8.05 -26.26
C ALA A 718 -32.57 6.57 -26.47
N GLN A 719 -33.59 5.73 -26.74
CA GLN A 719 -33.36 4.40 -27.27
C GLN A 719 -32.76 4.52 -28.68
N GLN A 720 -31.78 3.69 -29.03
CA GLN A 720 -31.16 3.70 -30.36
C GLN A 720 -30.88 2.28 -30.85
N ILE A 721 -31.34 1.94 -32.05
CA ILE A 721 -30.97 0.72 -32.75
C ILE A 721 -30.36 1.11 -34.09
N ASP A 722 -29.13 0.63 -34.33
CA ASP A 722 -28.44 0.74 -35.62
C ASP A 722 -28.75 -0.53 -36.42
N ILE A 723 -29.27 -0.35 -37.63
CA ILE A 723 -29.66 -1.42 -38.55
C ILE A 723 -28.53 -1.56 -39.58
N PRO A 724 -27.70 -2.60 -39.49
CA PRO A 724 -26.51 -2.72 -40.34
C PRO A 724 -26.82 -3.03 -41.81
N GLU A 725 -27.99 -3.61 -42.07
CA GLU A 725 -28.42 -4.03 -43.40
C GLU A 725 -29.96 -4.00 -43.53
N CYS A 726 -30.49 -3.29 -44.52
CA CYS A 726 -31.90 -3.37 -44.90
C CYS A 726 -32.03 -4.18 -46.20
N ARG A 727 -32.81 -5.26 -46.19
CA ARG A 727 -33.03 -6.17 -47.32
C ARG A 727 -34.44 -6.02 -47.90
N GLY A 728 -34.59 -6.27 -49.20
CA GLY A 728 -35.88 -6.32 -49.88
C GLY A 728 -35.82 -5.97 -51.36
N TYR A 729 -36.97 -6.09 -52.03
CA TYR A 729 -37.12 -5.89 -53.47
C TYR A 729 -36.55 -4.54 -53.94
N GLY A 730 -35.51 -4.57 -54.79
CA GLY A 730 -34.83 -3.39 -55.31
C GLY A 730 -33.53 -3.00 -54.59
N MET A 731 -33.14 -3.69 -53.52
CA MET A 731 -31.86 -3.51 -52.83
C MET A 731 -30.98 -4.77 -53.06
N PHE A 732 -29.76 -4.56 -53.58
CA PHE A 732 -28.82 -5.59 -54.05
C PHE A 732 -29.33 -6.44 -55.23
N TYR A 733 -29.19 -5.92 -56.45
CA TYR A 733 -29.51 -6.64 -57.68
C TYR A 733 -28.64 -7.92 -57.79
N GLY A 734 -29.22 -9.07 -57.42
CA GLY A 734 -28.60 -10.40 -57.53
C GLY A 734 -28.24 -11.12 -56.23
N ALA A 735 -28.35 -10.51 -55.05
CA ALA A 735 -27.93 -11.14 -53.78
C ALA A 735 -29.10 -11.72 -52.93
N SER A 736 -30.33 -11.24 -53.11
CA SER A 736 -31.48 -11.60 -52.26
C SER A 736 -32.77 -11.69 -53.09
N TYR A 737 -32.81 -12.60 -54.07
CA TYR A 737 -34.01 -12.78 -54.90
C TYR A 737 -35.04 -13.64 -54.15
N GLY A 738 -36.06 -12.99 -53.57
CA GLY A 738 -37.25 -13.67 -53.02
C GLY A 738 -37.44 -13.65 -51.50
N GLU A 739 -36.71 -12.80 -50.76
CA GLU A 739 -36.91 -12.54 -49.32
C GLU A 739 -37.61 -11.21 -49.04
#